data_AF-A0AA88GGG3-F1
#
_entry.id   AF-A0AA88GGG3-F1
#
_cell.length_a   1.000
_cell.length_b   1.000
_cell.length_c   1.000
_cell.angle_alpha   90.00
_cell.angle_beta   90.00
_cell.angle_gamma   90.00
#
_symmetry.space_group_name_H-M   'P 1'
#
loop_
_entity.id
_entity.type
_entity.pdbx_description
1 polymer ?
#
loop_
_entity_poly.entity_id
_entity_poly.type
_entity_poly.pdbx_seq_one_letter_code
_entity_poly.pdbx_strand_id
1 'polypeptide(L)'
;MIIHDDLYEWLNLNYKKERKEERNHHEFENQWIVVNDEDDKLSNMISKNSKVEEIDEGKLMDITKDGREFQCLSLKCNRTGFEVNVNLFKYCAFRKRLEQNWLQALMCVNMDTKKFVWRIDFPELSSCYKIYFRRLVVSAITEAGGHFRLAKKYWNDKSNNHYRSKKYIAHTFRDLMLARQLIHQLKIVDYTEANDIYYELLNRQFENEDIWKTYENEYYPRYQHLKEEINAMTMQPKDVQFDLSKRKETSQLFQYLQQFKNVQELSEMLRLYFSLESTFFTSDNGVQYWYIRGINDETPFYSDVSNECFNGIILSRLSDDMDFEMLCLPLRRVIPSDNHYCYQFKSNEGCYIWTIESNVTHHTLILVHLFYNPNDSKWQICSNMTYSANETIYGGESEQHLLSDLFWREFERRGLKFPTRKDVTLTFECSSNYSRRRNNHACVDDNSVHFFIISITELHSQCFVDLKSFIEECHFETNISFEPKVKSLAHLKTLAIRFNPVLFKEIVIYGTKDGPLSYALPQYVLLTTTINTSGGSSDKYKSLILEIARTSLGVDEKTYERIGHYVENVVHSDFVHYLATLQTNCFSLIKILVTYFTKQLDSSHMESSKAKSSSFVTEVMKHLKDNTHEQFVTRFMLELFTKVLKQRKENQNIDVAQIISRYLVCHVDGDTFSKVYYSFFD
;
A
#
# COMPACT_ATOMS: atom_id res chain seq x y z
N MET A 1 -18.09 10.90 20.10
CA MET A 1 -17.59 12.28 20.16
C MET A 1 -16.36 12.37 19.28
N ILE A 2 -16.30 13.40 18.45
CA ILE A 2 -15.11 13.73 17.65
C ILE A 2 -14.38 14.83 18.41
N ILE A 3 -13.06 14.77 18.51
CA ILE A 3 -12.25 15.79 19.18
C ILE A 3 -11.02 16.13 18.35
N HIS A 4 -10.46 17.33 18.56
CA HIS A 4 -9.22 17.74 17.92
C HIS A 4 -8.08 16.77 18.27
N ASP A 5 -7.14 16.58 17.34
CA ASP A 5 -6.08 15.58 17.48
C ASP A 5 -5.16 15.89 18.68
N ASP A 6 -4.83 17.16 18.91
CA ASP A 6 -4.01 17.58 20.06
C ASP A 6 -4.65 17.24 21.40
N LEU A 7 -5.97 17.46 21.51
CA LEU A 7 -6.71 17.13 22.73
C LEU A 7 -6.77 15.62 22.93
N TYR A 8 -6.94 14.85 21.85
CA TYR A 8 -6.90 13.40 21.91
C TYR A 8 -5.53 12.90 22.39
N GLU A 9 -4.43 13.42 21.85
CA GLU A 9 -3.09 13.01 22.27
C GLU A 9 -2.80 13.40 23.71
N TRP A 10 -3.24 14.58 24.15
CA TRP A 10 -3.13 14.98 25.54
C TRP A 10 -3.87 14.03 26.49
N LEU A 11 -5.13 13.65 26.16
CA LEU A 11 -5.90 12.67 26.92
C LEU A 11 -5.22 11.31 26.96
N ASN A 12 -4.71 10.85 25.81
CA ASN A 12 -3.98 9.59 25.69
C ASN A 12 -2.68 9.57 26.51
N LEU A 13 -1.95 10.67 26.54
CA LEU A 13 -0.73 10.82 27.34
C LEU A 13 -1.02 10.78 28.84
N ASN A 14 -2.07 11.48 29.29
CA ASN A 14 -2.46 11.45 30.71
C ASN A 14 -2.96 10.07 31.13
N TYR A 15 -3.76 9.40 30.29
CA TYR A 15 -4.17 8.01 30.51
C TYR A 15 -2.96 7.07 30.69
N LYS A 16 -1.93 7.21 29.83
CA LYS A 16 -0.70 6.41 29.94
C LYS A 16 0.12 6.72 31.19
N LYS A 17 0.07 7.96 31.70
CA LYS A 17 0.74 8.36 32.95
C LYS A 17 0.06 7.72 34.17
N GLU A 18 -1.27 7.84 34.28
CA GLU A 18 -2.05 7.24 35.38
C GLU A 18 -1.87 5.70 35.42
N ARG A 19 -1.89 5.02 34.26
CA ARG A 19 -1.61 3.57 34.19
C ARG A 19 -0.20 3.17 34.63
N LYS A 20 0.80 4.05 34.46
CA LYS A 20 2.17 3.77 34.92
C LYS A 20 2.29 3.88 36.43
N GLU A 21 1.44 4.70 37.06
CA GLU A 21 1.41 4.92 38.51
C GLU A 21 0.58 3.84 39.23
N GLU A 22 -0.45 3.28 38.60
CA GLU A 22 -1.33 2.24 39.18
C GLU A 22 -1.04 0.81 38.70
N ARG A 23 0.21 0.32 38.85
CA ARG A 23 0.63 -1.02 38.36
C ARG A 23 -0.03 -2.25 39.01
N ASN A 24 -1.03 -2.13 39.87
CA ASN A 24 -1.54 -3.25 40.67
C ASN A 24 -3.02 -3.68 40.48
N HIS A 25 -3.78 -3.12 39.52
CA HIS A 25 -5.14 -3.62 39.27
C HIS A 25 -5.46 -3.84 37.78
N HIS A 26 -5.89 -5.06 37.45
CA HIS A 26 -6.14 -5.56 36.10
C HIS A 26 -7.51 -5.17 35.51
N GLU A 27 -8.22 -4.17 36.05
CA GLU A 27 -9.62 -3.87 35.69
C GLU A 27 -9.88 -2.51 34.99
N PHE A 28 -8.85 -1.85 34.45
CA PHE A 28 -9.06 -0.58 33.73
C PHE A 28 -9.15 -0.76 32.21
N GLU A 29 -10.34 -1.15 31.72
CA GLU A 29 -10.73 -0.95 30.31
C GLU A 29 -11.60 0.30 30.09
N ASN A 30 -12.11 0.96 31.14
CA ASN A 30 -12.89 2.19 31.04
C ASN A 30 -12.36 3.23 32.05
N GLN A 31 -12.05 4.45 31.61
CA GLN A 31 -11.78 5.58 32.51
C GLN A 31 -13.10 6.24 32.90
N TRP A 32 -13.22 6.68 34.16
CA TRP A 32 -14.32 7.50 34.67
C TRP A 32 -13.87 8.97 34.70
N ILE A 33 -14.46 9.83 33.88
CA ILE A 33 -14.38 11.28 34.12
C ILE A 33 -15.61 11.67 34.92
N VAL A 34 -15.34 12.11 36.14
CA VAL A 34 -16.34 12.61 37.07
C VAL A 34 -16.47 14.12 36.85
N VAL A 35 -17.61 14.56 36.28
CA VAL A 35 -17.88 15.98 36.09
C VAL A 35 -18.59 16.50 37.34
N ASN A 36 -17.85 17.29 38.15
CA ASN A 36 -18.42 18.05 39.26
C ASN A 36 -18.79 19.45 38.76
N ASP A 37 -20.04 19.84 38.96
CA ASP A 37 -20.62 21.12 38.52
C ASP A 37 -20.00 22.38 39.19
N GLU A 38 -18.99 22.25 40.05
CA GLU A 38 -18.23 23.39 40.57
C GLU A 38 -16.95 23.68 39.77
N ASP A 39 -16.53 22.77 38.87
CA ASP A 39 -15.39 23.01 38.01
C ASP A 39 -15.85 23.51 36.63
N ASP A 40 -15.97 24.83 36.55
CA ASP A 40 -15.97 25.65 35.33
C ASP A 40 -14.70 25.41 34.46
N LYS A 41 -13.81 24.51 34.88
CA LYS A 41 -12.57 24.13 34.21
C LYS A 41 -12.80 23.38 32.90
N LEU A 42 -13.81 22.52 32.74
CA LEU A 42 -13.94 21.78 31.46
C LEU A 42 -14.33 22.72 30.31
N SER A 43 -15.25 23.66 30.55
CA SER A 43 -15.62 24.69 29.58
C SER A 43 -14.50 25.72 29.37
N ASN A 44 -13.80 26.14 30.44
CA ASN A 44 -12.64 27.02 30.34
C ASN A 44 -11.37 26.35 29.79
N MET A 45 -11.22 25.01 29.86
CA MET A 45 -10.08 24.25 29.31
C MET A 45 -10.25 23.99 27.82
N ILE A 46 -11.49 23.77 27.36
CA ILE A 46 -11.82 23.69 25.93
C ILE A 46 -11.60 25.07 25.26
N SER A 47 -11.79 26.18 25.99
CA SER A 47 -11.63 27.53 25.45
C SER A 47 -10.22 28.15 25.59
N LYS A 48 -9.30 27.59 26.40
CA LYS A 48 -7.98 28.21 26.70
C LYS A 48 -6.74 27.54 26.09
N ASN A 49 -6.84 26.33 25.55
CA ASN A 49 -5.67 25.63 25.01
C ASN A 49 -5.40 25.90 23.52
N SER A 50 -5.29 27.18 23.14
CA SER A 50 -4.83 27.63 21.81
C SER A 50 -3.32 27.89 21.75
N LYS A 51 -2.55 27.45 22.74
CA LYS A 51 -1.08 27.50 22.75
C LYS A 51 -0.54 26.24 23.43
N VAL A 52 -0.22 25.24 22.63
CA VAL A 52 0.65 24.13 23.04
C VAL A 52 2.00 24.39 22.37
N GLU A 53 3.05 24.51 23.18
CA GLU A 53 4.43 24.64 22.72
C GLU A 53 4.84 23.39 21.93
N GLU A 54 5.67 23.58 20.90
CA GLU A 54 6.23 22.52 20.05
C GLU A 54 6.80 21.37 20.89
N ILE A 55 6.26 20.18 20.70
CA ILE A 55 6.82 18.94 21.26
C ILE A 55 7.45 18.15 20.11
N ASP A 56 8.76 17.93 20.27
CA ASP A 56 9.67 17.21 19.38
C ASP A 56 9.11 15.85 18.91
N GLU A 57 8.88 15.72 17.60
CA GLU A 57 8.14 14.64 16.93
C GLU A 57 8.88 13.27 16.93
N GLY A 58 10.09 13.19 17.47
CA GLY A 58 11.01 12.07 17.25
C GLY A 58 10.72 10.74 17.96
N LYS A 59 9.68 10.58 18.79
CA LYS A 59 9.50 9.35 19.62
C LYS A 59 8.04 8.87 19.82
N LEU A 60 7.15 9.13 18.87
CA LEU A 60 5.74 8.73 18.96
C LEU A 60 5.34 7.63 17.95
N MET A 61 6.14 6.59 17.83
CA MET A 61 5.69 5.33 17.23
C MET A 61 5.98 4.18 18.19
N ASP A 62 4.97 3.81 18.98
CA ASP A 62 4.79 2.41 19.36
C ASP A 62 3.33 2.13 19.78
N ILE A 63 2.62 1.51 18.83
CA ILE A 63 1.73 0.36 19.01
C ILE A 63 0.55 0.54 19.99
N THR A 64 -0.61 0.96 19.45
CA THR A 64 -1.89 0.36 19.87
C THR A 64 -2.02 -1.00 19.18
N LYS A 65 -1.88 -2.10 19.93
CA LYS A 65 -1.84 -3.49 19.42
C LYS A 65 -3.07 -3.93 18.59
N ASP A 66 -4.14 -3.13 18.54
CA ASP A 66 -5.35 -3.43 17.77
C ASP A 66 -5.66 -2.44 16.64
N GLY A 67 -4.81 -1.43 16.39
CA GLY A 67 -5.09 -0.39 15.37
C GLY A 67 -6.40 0.38 15.58
N ARG A 68 -7.01 0.33 16.79
CA ARG A 68 -8.25 1.02 17.09
C ARG A 68 -7.96 2.50 17.35
N GLU A 69 -8.28 3.34 16.37
CA GLU A 69 -8.17 4.81 16.43
C GLU A 69 -9.28 5.48 17.25
N PHE A 70 -9.77 4.81 18.30
CA PHE A 70 -10.79 5.36 19.18
C PHE A 70 -10.59 4.92 20.63
N GLN A 71 -10.96 5.78 21.57
CA GLN A 71 -10.97 5.51 23.01
C GLN A 71 -12.41 5.48 23.53
N CYS A 72 -12.72 4.61 24.49
CA CYS A 72 -14.01 4.65 25.19
C CYS A 72 -13.83 5.37 26.51
N LEU A 73 -14.68 6.37 26.76
CA LEU A 73 -14.67 7.21 27.95
C LEU A 73 -15.98 7.03 28.71
N SER A 74 -15.96 6.62 29.97
CA SER A 74 -17.14 6.64 30.83
C SER A 74 -17.25 8.00 31.51
N LEU A 75 -18.33 8.72 31.27
CA LEU A 75 -18.66 9.99 31.90
C LEU A 75 -19.66 9.73 33.02
N LYS A 76 -19.36 10.16 34.24
CA LYS A 76 -20.28 10.10 35.37
C LYS A 76 -20.63 11.49 35.85
N CYS A 77 -21.91 11.82 35.84
CA CYS A 77 -22.44 13.02 36.46
C CYS A 77 -22.74 12.72 37.92
N ASN A 78 -21.95 13.28 38.83
CA ASN A 78 -22.10 13.05 40.27
C ASN A 78 -23.44 13.52 40.83
N ARG A 79 -24.05 14.56 40.24
CA ARG A 79 -25.31 15.13 40.73
C ARG A 79 -26.52 14.25 40.42
N THR A 80 -26.55 13.66 39.23
CA THR A 80 -27.68 12.85 38.76
C THR A 80 -27.44 11.35 38.92
N GLY A 81 -26.21 10.95 39.23
CA GLY A 81 -25.77 9.55 39.18
C GLY A 81 -25.77 8.98 37.75
N PHE A 82 -25.92 9.82 36.74
CA PHE A 82 -26.02 9.41 35.33
C PHE A 82 -24.64 9.05 34.78
N GLU A 83 -24.56 7.91 34.10
CA GLU A 83 -23.33 7.37 33.54
C GLU A 83 -23.50 7.14 32.04
N VAL A 84 -22.57 7.67 31.23
CA VAL A 84 -22.59 7.53 29.77
C VAL A 84 -21.21 7.13 29.26
N ASN A 85 -21.18 6.09 28.45
CA ASN A 85 -19.98 5.71 27.70
C ASN A 85 -19.94 6.45 26.36
N VAL A 86 -18.84 7.15 26.10
CA VAL A 86 -18.58 7.94 24.90
C VAL A 86 -17.38 7.37 24.17
N ASN A 87 -17.56 7.00 22.91
CA ASN A 87 -16.42 6.71 22.03
C ASN A 87 -15.83 8.03 21.51
N LEU A 88 -14.54 8.26 21.76
CA LEU A 88 -13.73 9.38 21.27
C LEU A 88 -13.03 9.01 19.97
N PHE A 89 -13.19 9.83 18.94
CA PHE A 89 -12.47 9.70 17.67
C PHE A 89 -11.57 10.90 17.47
N LYS A 90 -10.33 10.65 17.04
CA LYS A 90 -9.46 11.68 16.46
C LYS A 90 -10.10 12.30 15.23
N TYR A 91 -9.97 13.61 15.06
CA TYR A 91 -10.50 14.33 13.92
C TYR A 91 -9.92 13.80 12.60
N CYS A 92 -8.58 13.69 12.49
CA CYS A 92 -7.94 13.21 11.25
C CYS A 92 -8.39 11.78 10.88
N ALA A 93 -8.51 10.90 11.87
CA ALA A 93 -8.94 9.52 11.68
C ALA A 93 -10.40 9.46 11.23
N PHE A 94 -11.28 10.25 11.86
CA PHE A 94 -12.68 10.31 11.49
C PHE A 94 -12.86 10.87 10.06
N ARG A 95 -12.14 11.93 9.72
CA ARG A 95 -12.11 12.51 8.36
C ARG A 95 -11.65 11.48 7.34
N LYS A 96 -10.57 10.75 7.59
CA LYS A 96 -10.09 9.68 6.70
C LYS A 96 -11.16 8.60 6.50
N ARG A 97 -11.89 8.23 7.55
CA ARG A 97 -13.01 7.27 7.44
C ARG A 97 -14.19 7.80 6.62
N LEU A 98 -14.47 9.10 6.66
CA LEU A 98 -15.45 9.74 5.76
C LEU A 98 -15.00 9.67 4.30
N GLU A 99 -13.74 9.99 4.03
CA GLU A 99 -13.13 9.92 2.68
C GLU A 99 -13.13 8.49 2.12
N GLN A 100 -13.01 7.49 3.01
CA GLN A 100 -13.15 6.06 2.68
C GLN A 100 -14.62 5.60 2.54
N ASN A 101 -15.59 6.49 2.75
CA ASN A 101 -17.03 6.18 2.83
C ASN A 101 -17.36 5.05 3.81
N TRP A 102 -16.66 5.02 4.94
CA TRP A 102 -17.00 4.10 6.01
C TRP A 102 -18.40 4.40 6.53
N LEU A 103 -19.29 3.40 6.45
CA LEU A 103 -20.72 3.55 6.70
C LEU A 103 -21.00 4.24 8.04
N GLN A 104 -20.32 3.85 9.12
CA GLN A 104 -20.57 4.41 10.45
C GLN A 104 -20.20 5.91 10.53
N ALA A 105 -19.14 6.34 9.85
CA ALA A 105 -18.79 7.77 9.78
C ALA A 105 -19.82 8.54 8.94
N LEU A 106 -20.22 7.98 7.79
CA LEU A 106 -21.28 8.55 6.96
C LEU A 106 -22.61 8.66 7.71
N MET A 107 -22.95 7.66 8.53
CA MET A 107 -24.14 7.68 9.38
C MET A 107 -24.14 8.91 10.28
N CYS A 108 -23.04 9.20 10.97
CA CYS A 108 -22.94 10.41 11.78
C CYS A 108 -23.21 11.66 10.94
N VAL A 109 -22.44 11.90 9.87
CA VAL A 109 -22.55 13.18 9.16
C VAL A 109 -23.81 13.35 8.29
N ASN A 110 -24.55 12.27 7.99
CA ASN A 110 -25.73 12.31 7.12
C ASN A 110 -27.09 12.16 7.83
N MET A 111 -27.17 11.99 9.16
CA MET A 111 -28.47 12.04 9.87
C MET A 111 -28.92 13.46 10.20
N ASP A 112 -30.24 13.68 10.27
CA ASP A 112 -30.87 14.98 10.57
C ASP A 112 -30.28 15.70 11.79
N THR A 113 -29.68 16.88 11.57
CA THR A 113 -29.06 17.73 12.60
C THR A 113 -30.04 18.22 13.64
N LYS A 114 -31.32 18.35 13.30
CA LYS A 114 -32.33 18.84 14.25
C LYS A 114 -32.58 17.82 15.37
N LYS A 115 -32.27 16.55 15.12
CA LYS A 115 -32.46 15.45 16.07
C LYS A 115 -31.16 15.04 16.79
N PHE A 116 -30.01 15.51 16.31
CA PHE A 116 -28.72 14.94 16.66
C PHE A 116 -27.58 16.00 16.74
N VAL A 117 -26.88 16.05 17.87
CA VAL A 117 -26.07 17.21 18.31
C VAL A 117 -24.63 17.25 17.75
N TRP A 118 -24.11 16.17 17.19
CA TRP A 118 -22.67 16.02 16.91
C TRP A 118 -22.10 16.87 15.75
N ARG A 119 -22.92 17.64 15.01
CA ARG A 119 -22.44 18.44 13.86
C ARG A 119 -21.91 19.83 14.22
N ILE A 120 -22.05 20.27 15.46
CA ILE A 120 -21.82 21.68 15.85
C ILE A 120 -20.32 22.03 15.90
N ASP A 121 -19.47 21.10 16.35
CA ASP A 121 -18.05 21.41 16.60
C ASP A 121 -17.15 21.31 15.37
N PHE A 122 -17.61 20.62 14.30
CA PHE A 122 -16.85 20.39 13.07
C PHE A 122 -17.75 20.45 11.82
N PRO A 123 -18.32 21.62 11.48
CA PRO A 123 -19.28 21.77 10.40
C PRO A 123 -18.71 21.37 9.03
N GLU A 124 -17.42 21.56 8.80
CA GLU A 124 -16.71 21.25 7.56
C GLU A 124 -16.69 19.76 7.22
N LEU A 125 -16.87 18.87 8.20
CA LEU A 125 -16.97 17.43 7.98
C LEU A 125 -18.16 17.04 7.11
N SER A 126 -19.19 17.90 7.00
CA SER A 126 -20.33 17.69 6.11
C SER A 126 -20.01 17.94 4.63
N SER A 127 -18.91 18.64 4.35
CA SER A 127 -18.48 19.03 2.99
C SER A 127 -17.12 18.45 2.57
N CYS A 128 -16.39 17.78 3.49
CA CYS A 128 -15.02 17.34 3.23
C CYS A 128 -14.90 15.98 2.52
N TYR A 129 -16.01 15.35 2.14
CA TYR A 129 -16.01 14.02 1.54
C TYR A 129 -16.95 13.95 0.33
N LYS A 130 -16.73 12.92 -0.49
CA LYS A 130 -17.57 12.56 -1.62
C LYS A 130 -18.04 11.13 -1.45
N ILE A 131 -19.29 10.85 -1.84
CA ILE A 131 -19.83 9.49 -1.79
C ILE A 131 -19.48 8.75 -3.08
N TYR A 132 -18.99 7.53 -2.95
CA TYR A 132 -18.75 6.58 -4.02
C TYR A 132 -19.54 5.32 -3.66
N PHE A 133 -20.50 4.91 -4.49
CA PHE A 133 -21.42 3.83 -4.13
C PHE A 133 -20.70 2.53 -3.87
N ARG A 134 -19.63 2.24 -4.63
CA ARG A 134 -18.85 1.03 -4.42
C ARG A 134 -18.24 0.97 -3.03
N ARG A 135 -17.57 2.04 -2.57
CA ARG A 135 -16.96 2.09 -1.22
C ARG A 135 -18.00 1.92 -0.13
N LEU A 136 -19.12 2.64 -0.28
CA LEU A 136 -20.24 2.56 0.64
C LEU A 136 -20.79 1.12 0.73
N VAL A 137 -21.01 0.45 -0.41
CA VAL A 137 -21.50 -0.94 -0.44
C VAL A 137 -20.50 -1.91 0.18
N VAL A 138 -19.22 -1.80 -0.16
CA VAL A 138 -18.17 -2.63 0.45
C VAL A 138 -18.17 -2.44 1.97
N SER A 139 -18.19 -1.18 2.42
CA SER A 139 -18.23 -0.87 3.86
C SER A 139 -19.48 -1.46 4.51
N ALA A 140 -20.66 -1.24 3.93
CA ALA A 140 -21.93 -1.67 4.51
C ALA A 140 -22.04 -3.20 4.60
N ILE A 141 -21.72 -3.92 3.51
CA ILE A 141 -21.76 -5.38 3.47
C ILE A 141 -20.72 -5.99 4.41
N THR A 142 -19.54 -5.38 4.51
CA THR A 142 -18.48 -5.86 5.41
C THR A 142 -18.88 -5.71 6.88
N GLU A 143 -19.40 -4.54 7.26
CA GLU A 143 -19.91 -4.29 8.63
C GLU A 143 -21.08 -5.22 8.96
N ALA A 144 -22.09 -5.28 8.09
CA ALA A 144 -23.26 -6.15 8.26
C ALA A 144 -22.86 -7.63 8.38
N GLY A 145 -21.99 -8.12 7.48
CA GLY A 145 -21.48 -9.48 7.55
C GLY A 145 -20.62 -9.75 8.79
N GLY A 146 -19.89 -8.74 9.29
CA GLY A 146 -19.20 -8.77 10.57
C GLY A 146 -20.15 -8.97 11.74
N HIS A 147 -21.20 -8.14 11.82
CA HIS A 147 -22.24 -8.24 12.83
C HIS A 147 -22.99 -9.58 12.77
N PHE A 148 -23.34 -10.08 11.59
CA PHE A 148 -24.01 -11.38 11.46
C PHE A 148 -23.13 -12.54 11.96
N ARG A 149 -21.82 -12.52 11.66
CA ARG A 149 -20.86 -13.50 12.20
C ARG A 149 -20.73 -13.41 13.73
N LEU A 150 -20.72 -12.19 14.29
CA LEU A 150 -20.70 -11.99 15.73
C LEU A 150 -21.99 -12.49 16.39
N ALA A 151 -23.15 -12.30 15.76
CA ALA A 151 -24.41 -12.84 16.24
C ALA A 151 -24.33 -14.36 16.41
N LYS A 152 -23.82 -15.08 15.40
CA LYS A 152 -23.60 -16.53 15.45
C LYS A 152 -22.64 -16.93 16.57
N LYS A 153 -21.51 -16.20 16.69
CA LYS A 153 -20.49 -16.46 17.72
C LYS A 153 -21.06 -16.33 19.13
N TYR A 154 -21.75 -15.23 19.42
CA TYR A 154 -22.32 -14.98 20.76
C TYR A 154 -23.59 -15.79 21.03
N TRP A 155 -24.24 -16.34 20.00
CA TRP A 155 -25.37 -17.25 20.20
C TRP A 155 -24.94 -18.54 20.90
N ASN A 156 -23.76 -19.04 20.55
CA ASN A 156 -23.19 -20.26 21.11
C ASN A 156 -22.44 -20.04 22.44
N ASP A 157 -22.45 -18.81 22.96
CA ASP A 157 -21.82 -18.48 24.24
C ASP A 157 -22.72 -18.98 25.38
N LYS A 158 -22.15 -19.62 26.41
CA LYS A 158 -22.90 -20.36 27.44
C LYS A 158 -23.76 -19.49 28.37
N SER A 159 -23.77 -18.17 28.18
CA SER A 159 -24.65 -17.26 28.90
C SER A 159 -26.09 -17.40 28.37
N ASN A 160 -27.04 -17.76 29.24
CA ASN A 160 -28.48 -17.90 28.92
C ASN A 160 -29.18 -16.64 28.35
N ASN A 161 -28.45 -15.55 28.11
CA ASN A 161 -29.00 -14.30 27.58
C ASN A 161 -28.54 -14.07 26.13
N HIS A 162 -29.36 -14.49 25.16
CA HIS A 162 -29.15 -14.25 23.73
C HIS A 162 -29.35 -12.78 23.30
N TYR A 163 -29.59 -11.84 24.23
CA TYR A 163 -29.74 -10.41 23.94
C TYR A 163 -28.60 -9.86 23.07
N ARG A 164 -27.36 -10.23 23.38
CA ARG A 164 -26.18 -9.76 22.63
C ARG A 164 -26.24 -10.21 21.17
N SER A 165 -26.63 -11.45 20.92
CA SER A 165 -26.75 -12.00 19.58
C SER A 165 -27.90 -11.37 18.80
N LYS A 166 -29.07 -11.21 19.42
CA LYS A 166 -30.21 -10.49 18.85
C LYS A 166 -29.85 -9.05 18.47
N LYS A 167 -29.10 -8.34 19.32
CA LYS A 167 -28.58 -6.99 19.03
C LYS A 167 -27.70 -6.96 17.78
N TYR A 168 -26.82 -7.94 17.59
CA TYR A 168 -25.98 -8.02 16.39
C TYR A 168 -26.77 -8.34 15.11
N ILE A 169 -27.84 -9.14 15.19
CA ILE A 169 -28.76 -9.33 14.06
C ILE A 169 -29.42 -7.98 13.71
N ALA A 170 -29.94 -7.25 14.70
CA ALA A 170 -30.53 -5.93 14.47
C ALA A 170 -29.54 -4.93 13.84
N HIS A 171 -28.28 -4.91 14.31
CA HIS A 171 -27.23 -4.07 13.72
C HIS A 171 -26.93 -4.45 12.26
N THR A 172 -26.95 -5.73 11.92
CA THR A 172 -26.77 -6.20 10.53
C THR A 172 -27.79 -5.53 9.60
N PHE A 173 -29.07 -5.54 9.99
CA PHE A 173 -30.13 -4.91 9.19
C PHE A 173 -30.04 -3.39 9.18
N ARG A 174 -29.71 -2.77 10.33
CA ARG A 174 -29.48 -1.33 10.42
C ARG A 174 -28.42 -0.86 9.43
N ASP A 175 -27.29 -1.55 9.36
CA ASP A 175 -26.20 -1.18 8.47
C ASP A 175 -26.65 -1.21 6.99
N LEU A 176 -27.35 -2.27 6.59
CA LEU A 176 -27.86 -2.41 5.21
C LEU A 176 -28.95 -1.38 4.89
N MET A 177 -29.93 -1.18 5.77
CA MET A 177 -31.04 -0.26 5.52
C MET A 177 -30.57 1.20 5.44
N LEU A 178 -29.62 1.59 6.30
CA LEU A 178 -29.02 2.92 6.23
C LEU A 178 -28.15 3.10 4.98
N ALA A 179 -27.40 2.07 4.59
CA ALA A 179 -26.65 2.10 3.33
C ALA A 179 -27.59 2.25 2.12
N ARG A 180 -28.74 1.57 2.13
CA ARG A 180 -29.77 1.71 1.09
C ARG A 180 -30.29 3.14 0.98
N GLN A 181 -30.58 3.80 2.10
CA GLN A 181 -31.01 5.20 2.10
C GLN A 181 -29.91 6.12 1.57
N LEU A 182 -28.66 5.91 1.96
CA LEU A 182 -27.51 6.66 1.45
C LEU A 182 -27.31 6.47 -0.06
N ILE A 183 -27.51 5.26 -0.59
CA ILE A 183 -27.41 5.00 -2.04
C ILE A 183 -28.56 5.68 -2.79
N HIS A 184 -29.78 5.61 -2.25
CA HIS A 184 -30.96 6.12 -2.93
C HIS A 184 -31.09 7.65 -2.86
N GLN A 185 -30.67 8.27 -1.75
CA GLN A 185 -30.99 9.66 -1.43
C GLN A 185 -29.75 10.51 -1.07
N LEU A 186 -28.56 9.91 -1.01
CA LEU A 186 -27.32 10.54 -0.53
C LEU A 186 -27.42 11.11 0.90
N LYS A 187 -28.44 10.71 1.67
CA LYS A 187 -28.70 11.13 3.05
C LYS A 187 -29.50 10.06 3.80
N ILE A 188 -29.51 10.12 5.12
CA ILE A 188 -30.35 9.26 5.95
C ILE A 188 -31.62 10.05 6.32
N VAL A 189 -32.77 9.60 5.82
CA VAL A 189 -34.07 10.24 6.07
C VAL A 189 -34.79 9.60 7.26
N ASP A 190 -34.65 8.29 7.43
CA ASP A 190 -35.27 7.56 8.54
C ASP A 190 -34.26 6.64 9.24
N TYR A 191 -33.69 7.11 10.34
CA TYR A 191 -32.81 6.29 11.17
C TYR A 191 -33.55 5.19 11.95
N THR A 192 -34.87 5.31 12.10
CA THR A 192 -35.68 4.39 12.91
C THR A 192 -36.16 3.17 12.16
N GLU A 193 -36.00 3.13 10.83
CA GLU A 193 -36.46 2.04 9.96
C GLU A 193 -36.02 0.65 10.42
N ALA A 194 -34.81 0.53 10.97
CA ALA A 194 -34.27 -0.75 11.46
C ALA A 194 -34.74 -1.14 12.88
N ASN A 195 -35.46 -0.26 13.58
CA ASN A 195 -35.95 -0.53 14.94
C ASN A 195 -37.09 -1.56 14.94
N ASP A 196 -37.88 -1.64 13.87
CA ASP A 196 -38.95 -2.63 13.75
C ASP A 196 -38.39 -4.05 13.87
N ILE A 197 -37.25 -4.31 13.22
CA ILE A 197 -36.54 -5.59 13.29
C ILE A 197 -35.98 -5.83 14.70
N TYR A 198 -35.47 -4.78 15.37
CA TYR A 198 -35.02 -4.90 16.75
C TYR A 198 -36.17 -5.30 17.69
N TYR A 199 -37.33 -4.67 17.57
CA TYR A 199 -38.51 -5.02 18.36
C TYR A 199 -39.07 -6.41 18.00
N GLU A 200 -39.08 -6.80 16.71
CA GLU A 200 -39.42 -8.16 16.26
C GLU A 200 -38.53 -9.21 16.96
N LEU A 201 -37.21 -8.98 16.96
CA LEU A 201 -36.22 -9.88 17.57
C LEU A 201 -36.36 -9.97 19.09
N LEU A 202 -36.59 -8.86 19.78
CA LEU A 202 -36.69 -8.84 21.24
C LEU A 202 -38.00 -9.47 21.75
N ASN A 203 -39.11 -9.21 21.06
CA ASN A 203 -40.44 -9.67 21.49
C ASN A 203 -40.68 -11.16 21.21
N ARG A 204 -39.85 -11.79 20.37
CA ARG A 204 -39.92 -13.24 20.13
C ARG A 204 -39.19 -14.03 21.22
N GLN A 205 -39.96 -14.81 21.97
CA GLN A 205 -39.48 -15.88 22.82
C GLN A 205 -39.62 -17.20 22.04
N PHE A 206 -38.50 -17.89 21.81
CA PHE A 206 -38.52 -19.23 21.19
C PHE A 206 -38.30 -20.24 22.32
N GLU A 207 -39.33 -21.02 22.62
CA GLU A 207 -39.36 -21.78 23.86
C GLU A 207 -38.63 -23.13 23.82
N ASN A 208 -38.32 -23.78 22.68
CA ASN A 208 -37.87 -25.20 22.76
C ASN A 208 -37.13 -25.89 21.57
N GLU A 209 -36.40 -25.22 20.68
CA GLU A 209 -35.64 -25.95 19.61
C GLU A 209 -34.28 -25.29 19.30
N ASP A 210 -33.36 -25.98 18.61
CA ASP A 210 -32.00 -25.58 18.22
C ASP A 210 -31.93 -24.12 17.66
N ILE A 211 -31.90 -23.13 18.57
CA ILE A 211 -32.51 -21.80 18.36
C ILE A 211 -31.81 -21.03 17.24
N TRP A 212 -30.49 -21.19 17.09
CA TRP A 212 -29.74 -20.47 16.05
C TRP A 212 -30.22 -20.81 14.63
N LYS A 213 -30.50 -22.08 14.33
CA LYS A 213 -30.92 -22.48 12.97
C LYS A 213 -32.25 -21.83 12.58
N THR A 214 -33.16 -21.68 13.53
CA THR A 214 -34.44 -20.99 13.30
C THR A 214 -34.21 -19.52 12.95
N TYR A 215 -33.33 -18.83 13.68
CA TYR A 215 -32.95 -17.45 13.34
C TYR A 215 -32.18 -17.36 12.02
N GLU A 216 -31.27 -18.28 11.75
CA GLU A 216 -30.50 -18.32 10.50
C GLU A 216 -31.45 -18.52 9.31
N ASN A 217 -32.39 -19.46 9.39
CA ASN A 217 -33.38 -19.73 8.34
C ASN A 217 -34.31 -18.54 8.06
N GLU A 218 -34.61 -17.70 9.05
CA GLU A 218 -35.51 -16.56 8.86
C GLU A 218 -34.77 -15.28 8.44
N TYR A 219 -33.69 -14.94 9.13
CA TYR A 219 -33.02 -13.64 8.96
C TYR A 219 -31.89 -13.68 7.93
N TYR A 220 -31.26 -14.84 7.69
CA TYR A 220 -30.23 -14.93 6.65
C TYR A 220 -30.79 -14.69 5.24
N PRO A 221 -31.95 -15.25 4.83
CA PRO A 221 -32.54 -14.92 3.53
C PRO A 221 -32.90 -13.44 3.39
N ARG A 222 -33.47 -12.82 4.44
CA ARG A 222 -33.75 -11.36 4.45
C ARG A 222 -32.46 -10.54 4.29
N TYR A 223 -31.39 -10.93 4.99
CA TYR A 223 -30.06 -10.33 4.86
C TYR A 223 -29.52 -10.46 3.43
N GLN A 224 -29.60 -11.65 2.82
CA GLN A 224 -29.14 -11.85 1.43
C GLN A 224 -29.97 -11.02 0.46
N HIS A 225 -31.30 -10.97 0.62
CA HIS A 225 -32.17 -10.14 -0.22
C HIS A 225 -31.79 -8.66 -0.15
N LEU A 226 -31.64 -8.08 1.04
CA LEU A 226 -31.21 -6.68 1.21
C LEU A 226 -29.82 -6.43 0.65
N LYS A 227 -28.90 -7.37 0.82
CA LYS A 227 -27.56 -7.31 0.25
C LYS A 227 -27.61 -7.32 -1.29
N GLU A 228 -28.43 -8.18 -1.89
CA GLU A 228 -28.64 -8.26 -3.34
C GLU A 228 -29.30 -6.99 -3.88
N GLU A 229 -30.31 -6.46 -3.18
CA GLU A 229 -30.97 -5.19 -3.48
C GLU A 229 -29.96 -4.03 -3.51
N ILE A 230 -29.14 -3.89 -2.46
CA ILE A 230 -28.09 -2.88 -2.37
C ILE A 230 -27.08 -3.03 -3.50
N ASN A 231 -26.61 -4.25 -3.77
CA ASN A 231 -25.69 -4.48 -4.90
C ASN A 231 -26.33 -4.07 -6.22
N ALA A 232 -27.59 -4.47 -6.46
CA ALA A 232 -28.33 -4.16 -7.68
C ALA A 232 -28.52 -2.64 -7.90
N MET A 233 -28.77 -1.86 -6.84
CA MET A 233 -28.88 -0.40 -6.92
C MET A 233 -27.58 0.29 -7.35
N THR A 234 -26.46 -0.36 -7.10
CA THR A 234 -25.12 0.16 -7.42
C THR A 234 -24.49 -0.47 -8.65
N MET A 235 -25.19 -1.42 -9.28
CA MET A 235 -24.81 -1.87 -10.61
C MET A 235 -25.00 -0.71 -11.59
N GLN A 236 -24.19 -0.72 -12.65
CA GLN A 236 -24.26 0.23 -13.74
C GLN A 236 -25.72 0.51 -14.16
N PRO A 237 -26.09 1.77 -14.44
CA PRO A 237 -27.44 2.11 -14.87
C PRO A 237 -27.87 1.22 -16.04
N LYS A 238 -29.07 0.63 -15.94
CA LYS A 238 -29.58 -0.33 -16.94
C LYS A 238 -29.68 0.27 -18.35
N ASP A 239 -29.80 1.59 -18.44
CA ASP A 239 -29.91 2.34 -19.69
C ASP A 239 -28.57 2.46 -20.43
N VAL A 240 -27.46 2.10 -19.79
CA VAL A 240 -26.14 2.03 -20.41
C VAL A 240 -25.77 0.56 -20.62
N GLN A 241 -26.29 -0.06 -21.66
CA GLN A 241 -25.80 -1.37 -22.10
C GLN A 241 -24.66 -1.17 -23.09
N PHE A 242 -23.46 -1.65 -22.75
CA PHE A 242 -22.38 -1.71 -23.71
C PHE A 242 -22.64 -2.83 -24.70
N ASP A 243 -22.76 -2.47 -25.98
CA ASP A 243 -22.66 -3.46 -27.04
C ASP A 243 -21.19 -3.91 -27.16
N LEU A 244 -20.82 -4.90 -26.34
CA LEU A 244 -19.50 -5.53 -26.34
C LEU A 244 -19.13 -6.17 -27.69
N SER A 245 -20.06 -6.27 -28.65
CA SER A 245 -19.76 -6.77 -30.00
C SER A 245 -19.07 -5.72 -30.89
N LYS A 246 -19.18 -4.42 -30.57
CA LYS A 246 -18.56 -3.30 -31.32
C LYS A 246 -17.14 -2.94 -30.83
N ARG A 247 -16.51 -3.84 -30.07
CA ARG A 247 -15.25 -3.75 -29.31
C ARG A 247 -13.99 -3.16 -29.99
N LYS A 248 -14.00 -2.77 -31.25
CA LYS A 248 -12.76 -2.57 -32.01
C LYS A 248 -12.28 -1.12 -32.17
N GLU A 249 -13.14 -0.11 -32.04
CA GLU A 249 -12.75 1.22 -32.58
C GLU A 249 -13.08 2.43 -31.68
N THR A 250 -13.84 2.29 -30.59
CA THR A 250 -14.21 3.45 -29.75
C THR A 250 -14.10 3.12 -28.27
N SER A 251 -13.50 4.04 -27.51
CA SER A 251 -13.45 3.99 -26.05
C SER A 251 -14.84 3.93 -25.43
N GLN A 252 -14.99 3.22 -24.31
CA GLN A 252 -16.31 3.06 -23.66
C GLN A 252 -16.78 4.37 -23.03
N LEU A 253 -15.85 5.20 -22.56
CA LEU A 253 -16.20 6.52 -22.08
C LEU A 253 -16.87 7.36 -23.16
N PHE A 254 -16.39 7.31 -24.42
CA PHE A 254 -17.04 8.03 -25.50
C PHE A 254 -18.50 7.62 -25.71
N GLN A 255 -18.82 6.35 -25.48
CA GLN A 255 -20.20 5.89 -25.54
C GLN A 255 -21.06 6.53 -24.43
N TYR A 256 -20.51 6.78 -23.23
CA TYR A 256 -21.21 7.58 -22.21
C TYR A 256 -21.34 9.03 -22.62
N LEU A 257 -20.25 9.65 -23.08
CA LEU A 257 -20.25 11.07 -23.45
C LEU A 257 -21.35 11.38 -24.47
N GLN A 258 -21.59 10.47 -25.42
CA GLN A 258 -22.65 10.61 -26.43
C GLN A 258 -24.07 10.58 -25.86
N GLN A 259 -24.29 9.97 -24.69
CA GLN A 259 -25.61 9.81 -24.10
C GLN A 259 -26.01 10.99 -23.19
N PHE A 260 -25.03 11.75 -22.67
CA PHE A 260 -25.27 12.81 -21.71
C PHE A 260 -24.89 14.18 -22.28
N LYS A 261 -25.85 15.09 -22.35
CA LYS A 261 -25.61 16.48 -22.76
C LYS A 261 -25.08 17.36 -21.62
N ASN A 262 -25.34 16.97 -20.37
CA ASN A 262 -24.97 17.74 -19.18
C ASN A 262 -23.70 17.14 -18.54
N VAL A 263 -22.61 17.92 -18.56
CA VAL A 263 -21.32 17.51 -17.97
C VAL A 263 -21.42 17.32 -16.46
N GLN A 264 -22.17 18.15 -15.74
CA GLN A 264 -22.31 18.00 -14.28
C GLN A 264 -23.03 16.70 -13.89
N GLU A 265 -24.11 16.35 -14.60
CA GLU A 265 -24.84 15.10 -14.39
C GLU A 265 -23.94 13.90 -14.65
N LEU A 266 -23.19 13.91 -15.77
CA LEU A 266 -22.26 12.84 -16.08
C LEU A 266 -21.09 12.77 -15.09
N SER A 267 -20.55 13.91 -14.63
CA SER A 267 -19.54 13.95 -13.56
C SER A 267 -20.04 13.29 -12.28
N GLU A 268 -21.30 13.53 -11.91
CA GLU A 268 -21.91 12.89 -10.74
C GLU A 268 -22.09 11.38 -10.95
N MET A 269 -22.52 10.96 -12.14
CA MET A 269 -22.63 9.53 -12.49
C MET A 269 -21.28 8.82 -12.46
N LEU A 270 -20.26 9.41 -13.08
CA LEU A 270 -18.86 8.94 -13.08
C LEU A 270 -18.35 8.77 -11.65
N ARG A 271 -18.61 9.73 -10.77
CA ARG A 271 -18.25 9.67 -9.36
C ARG A 271 -19.00 8.55 -8.63
N LEU A 272 -20.33 8.56 -8.67
CA LEU A 272 -21.16 7.67 -7.86
C LEU A 272 -21.00 6.20 -8.26
N TYR A 273 -21.01 5.89 -9.56
CA TYR A 273 -21.06 4.51 -10.06
C TYR A 273 -19.70 3.95 -10.48
N PHE A 274 -18.78 4.82 -10.92
CA PHE A 274 -17.50 4.39 -11.51
C PHE A 274 -16.29 4.78 -10.67
N SER A 275 -16.50 5.52 -9.58
CA SER A 275 -15.46 6.05 -8.71
C SER A 275 -14.42 6.88 -9.47
N LEU A 276 -14.92 7.64 -10.44
CA LEU A 276 -14.14 8.53 -11.27
C LEU A 276 -14.37 9.97 -10.84
N GLU A 277 -13.28 10.65 -10.53
CA GLU A 277 -13.26 12.07 -10.24
C GLU A 277 -13.06 12.85 -11.53
N SER A 278 -13.62 14.06 -11.59
CA SER A 278 -13.46 14.88 -12.78
C SER A 278 -13.33 16.36 -12.47
N THR A 279 -12.59 17.05 -13.33
CA THR A 279 -12.34 18.49 -13.26
C THR A 279 -12.65 19.09 -14.61
N PHE A 280 -13.56 20.05 -14.64
CA PHE A 280 -13.96 20.77 -15.84
C PHE A 280 -13.47 22.21 -15.76
N PHE A 281 -12.90 22.72 -16.85
CA PHE A 281 -12.45 24.10 -16.94
C PHE A 281 -12.57 24.63 -18.37
N THR A 282 -12.62 25.95 -18.52
CA THR A 282 -12.67 26.62 -19.83
C THR A 282 -11.44 27.50 -19.96
N SER A 283 -10.73 27.40 -21.08
CA SER A 283 -9.57 28.25 -21.35
C SER A 283 -10.00 29.65 -21.77
N ASP A 284 -9.05 30.58 -21.79
CA ASP A 284 -9.27 31.97 -22.20
C ASP A 284 -9.78 32.08 -23.65
N ASN A 285 -9.47 31.09 -24.49
CA ASN A 285 -9.93 30.98 -25.88
C ASN A 285 -11.33 30.36 -26.01
N GLY A 286 -12.03 30.12 -24.89
CA GLY A 286 -13.37 29.53 -24.86
C GLY A 286 -13.41 28.00 -25.04
N VAL A 287 -12.25 27.34 -25.13
CA VAL A 287 -12.18 25.88 -25.27
C VAL A 287 -12.46 25.23 -23.93
N GLN A 288 -13.38 24.28 -23.92
CA GLN A 288 -13.76 23.55 -22.71
C GLN A 288 -12.94 22.28 -22.61
N TYR A 289 -12.37 22.03 -21.42
CA TYR A 289 -11.56 20.86 -21.11
C TYR A 289 -12.18 20.07 -19.98
N TRP A 290 -12.09 18.76 -20.10
CA TRP A 290 -12.57 17.85 -19.09
C TRP A 290 -11.54 16.78 -18.77
N TYR A 291 -11.02 16.81 -17.55
CA TYR A 291 -10.11 15.83 -17.02
C TYR A 291 -10.87 14.83 -16.15
N ILE A 292 -10.69 13.53 -16.39
CA ILE A 292 -11.37 12.46 -15.66
C ILE A 292 -10.32 11.44 -15.21
N ARG A 293 -10.33 11.07 -13.91
CA ARG A 293 -9.37 10.12 -13.34
C ARG A 293 -9.98 9.17 -12.34
N GLY A 294 -9.30 8.06 -12.07
CA GLY A 294 -9.61 7.18 -10.96
C GLY A 294 -9.21 7.75 -9.60
N ILE A 295 -9.80 7.19 -8.54
CA ILE A 295 -9.37 7.42 -7.16
C ILE A 295 -8.44 6.30 -6.69
N ASN A 296 -7.29 6.67 -6.12
CA ASN A 296 -6.11 5.82 -5.92
C ASN A 296 -6.33 4.55 -5.06
N ASP A 297 -7.35 4.54 -4.20
CA ASP A 297 -7.53 3.48 -3.18
C ASP A 297 -8.53 2.38 -3.55
N GLU A 298 -9.05 2.37 -4.78
CA GLU A 298 -10.02 1.34 -5.17
C GLU A 298 -9.35 0.20 -5.95
N THR A 299 -9.45 -1.03 -5.48
CA THR A 299 -9.15 -2.27 -6.22
C THR A 299 -10.33 -3.24 -5.99
N PRO A 300 -10.65 -4.21 -6.88
CA PRO A 300 -10.63 -4.21 -8.33
C PRO A 300 -11.92 -4.85 -8.89
N PHE A 301 -13.04 -4.14 -8.86
CA PHE A 301 -14.26 -4.53 -9.58
C PHE A 301 -14.56 -3.45 -10.60
N TYR A 302 -13.82 -3.51 -11.69
CA TYR A 302 -13.79 -2.46 -12.69
C TYR A 302 -14.98 -2.58 -13.62
N SER A 303 -15.65 -1.47 -13.84
CA SER A 303 -16.15 -1.22 -15.19
C SER A 303 -14.92 -1.00 -16.09
N ASP A 304 -15.02 -1.41 -17.35
CA ASP A 304 -13.98 -1.12 -18.35
C ASP A 304 -13.71 0.41 -18.46
N VAL A 305 -14.74 1.25 -18.22
CA VAL A 305 -14.62 2.73 -18.16
C VAL A 305 -13.67 3.17 -17.04
N SER A 306 -13.82 2.61 -15.84
CA SER A 306 -12.97 2.94 -14.70
C SER A 306 -11.51 2.57 -14.98
N ASN A 307 -11.28 1.42 -15.64
CA ASN A 307 -9.93 0.98 -16.04
C ASN A 307 -9.30 1.90 -17.08
N GLU A 308 -10.10 2.36 -18.03
CA GLU A 308 -9.68 3.25 -19.09
C GLU A 308 -9.30 4.63 -18.56
N CYS A 309 -10.14 5.20 -17.70
CA CYS A 309 -9.96 6.56 -17.21
C CYS A 309 -9.01 6.62 -16.01
N PHE A 310 -8.60 5.49 -15.43
CA PHE A 310 -7.94 5.45 -14.12
C PHE A 310 -6.74 6.40 -14.00
N ASN A 311 -5.89 6.41 -15.02
CA ASN A 311 -4.64 7.17 -15.02
C ASN A 311 -4.82 8.63 -15.49
N GLY A 312 -6.05 9.13 -15.66
CA GLY A 312 -6.28 10.54 -15.96
C GLY A 312 -6.30 10.85 -17.46
N ILE A 313 -7.50 10.89 -18.02
CA ILE A 313 -7.73 11.27 -19.43
C ILE A 313 -8.07 12.75 -19.55
N ILE A 314 -7.82 13.33 -20.73
CA ILE A 314 -8.23 14.70 -21.05
C ILE A 314 -9.06 14.70 -22.32
N LEU A 315 -10.20 15.36 -22.24
CA LEU A 315 -11.11 15.64 -23.34
C LEU A 315 -11.18 17.15 -23.58
N SER A 316 -11.50 17.55 -24.80
CA SER A 316 -11.79 18.95 -25.11
C SER A 316 -12.95 19.11 -26.10
N ARG A 317 -13.65 20.23 -26.04
CA ARG A 317 -14.62 20.66 -27.07
C ARG A 317 -14.57 22.18 -27.26
N LEU A 318 -14.87 22.62 -28.48
CA LEU A 318 -14.84 24.04 -28.85
C LEU A 318 -16.11 24.80 -28.44
N SER A 319 -17.25 24.11 -28.31
CA SER A 319 -18.53 24.70 -27.92
C SER A 319 -19.45 23.63 -27.33
N ASP A 320 -20.55 24.04 -26.69
CA ASP A 320 -21.53 23.11 -26.12
C ASP A 320 -22.25 22.26 -27.17
N ASP A 321 -22.28 22.71 -28.43
CA ASP A 321 -22.89 22.02 -29.57
C ASP A 321 -21.95 21.01 -30.24
N MET A 322 -20.67 20.98 -29.84
CA MET A 322 -19.67 20.06 -30.38
C MET A 322 -19.44 18.89 -29.42
N ASP A 323 -19.17 17.73 -30.00
CA ASP A 323 -18.76 16.56 -29.24
C ASP A 323 -17.37 16.77 -28.62
N PHE A 324 -17.14 16.10 -27.49
CA PHE A 324 -15.81 16.01 -26.90
C PHE A 324 -14.87 15.20 -27.79
N GLU A 325 -13.64 15.68 -27.92
CA GLU A 325 -12.52 14.99 -28.55
C GLU A 325 -11.50 14.57 -27.50
N MET A 326 -10.84 13.43 -27.71
CA MET A 326 -9.77 12.97 -26.80
C MET A 326 -8.47 13.70 -27.10
N LEU A 327 -7.86 14.29 -26.08
CA LEU A 327 -6.53 14.88 -26.16
C LEU A 327 -5.47 13.99 -25.52
N CYS A 328 -5.82 13.36 -24.39
CA CYS A 328 -4.91 12.52 -23.64
C CYS A 328 -5.62 11.21 -23.27
N LEU A 329 -5.03 10.10 -23.71
CA LEU A 329 -5.46 8.75 -23.38
C LEU A 329 -4.26 7.96 -22.85
N PRO A 330 -4.01 7.99 -21.54
CA PRO A 330 -2.99 7.15 -20.95
C PRO A 330 -3.30 5.67 -21.13
N LEU A 331 -2.29 4.86 -20.82
CA LEU A 331 -2.49 3.43 -20.68
C LEU A 331 -3.53 3.13 -19.59
N ARG A 332 -4.34 2.09 -19.81
CA ARG A 332 -5.26 1.55 -18.81
C ARG A 332 -4.56 1.22 -17.49
N ARG A 333 -5.36 1.15 -16.43
CA ARG A 333 -4.87 0.69 -15.13
C ARG A 333 -4.18 -0.66 -15.22
N VAL A 334 -3.05 -0.78 -14.51
CA VAL A 334 -2.38 -2.07 -14.31
C VAL A 334 -3.19 -2.96 -13.37
N ILE A 335 -3.56 -4.15 -13.85
CA ILE A 335 -4.39 -5.11 -13.09
C ILE A 335 -3.50 -6.21 -12.49
N PRO A 336 -3.62 -6.50 -11.18
CA PRO A 336 -2.91 -7.62 -10.56
C PRO A 336 -3.25 -8.96 -11.20
N SER A 337 -2.25 -9.82 -11.39
CA SER A 337 -2.38 -11.13 -12.06
C SER A 337 -3.15 -12.18 -11.27
N ASP A 338 -3.32 -11.98 -9.97
CA ASP A 338 -4.14 -12.78 -9.07
C ASP A 338 -5.62 -12.36 -9.08
N ASN A 339 -5.96 -11.28 -9.78
CA ASN A 339 -7.32 -10.83 -9.99
C ASN A 339 -8.12 -11.88 -10.77
N HIS A 340 -9.36 -12.15 -10.34
CA HIS A 340 -10.25 -13.13 -10.97
C HIS A 340 -10.72 -12.74 -12.39
N TYR A 341 -10.45 -11.54 -12.86
CA TYR A 341 -10.66 -11.14 -14.27
C TYR A 341 -9.43 -11.43 -15.16
N CYS A 342 -8.28 -11.80 -14.59
CA CYS A 342 -7.00 -11.91 -15.30
C CYS A 342 -6.73 -13.30 -15.95
N TYR A 343 -7.69 -14.22 -15.96
CA TYR A 343 -7.44 -15.63 -16.34
C TYR A 343 -7.03 -15.89 -17.80
N GLN A 344 -6.97 -14.88 -18.67
CA GLN A 344 -6.78 -15.08 -20.12
C GLN A 344 -5.50 -14.48 -20.71
N PHE A 345 -4.46 -14.19 -19.91
CA PHE A 345 -3.19 -13.69 -20.47
C PHE A 345 -2.62 -14.67 -21.51
N LYS A 346 -2.71 -14.27 -22.78
CA LYS A 346 -2.13 -14.92 -23.95
C LYS A 346 -1.59 -13.85 -24.89
N SER A 347 -0.33 -14.00 -25.28
CA SER A 347 0.28 -13.19 -26.34
C SER A 347 0.87 -14.10 -27.42
N ASN A 348 0.70 -13.71 -28.69
CA ASN A 348 1.26 -14.43 -29.83
C ASN A 348 2.73 -14.06 -30.11
N GLU A 349 3.10 -12.81 -29.86
CA GLU A 349 4.38 -12.21 -30.27
C GLU A 349 5.37 -12.02 -29.11
N GLY A 350 4.90 -12.10 -27.86
CA GLY A 350 5.68 -11.78 -26.66
C GLY A 350 5.07 -10.62 -25.88
N CYS A 351 5.77 -10.10 -24.88
CA CYS A 351 5.29 -8.93 -24.12
C CYS A 351 6.43 -7.95 -23.83
N TYR A 352 6.06 -6.70 -23.64
CA TYR A 352 6.96 -5.71 -23.05
C TYR A 352 6.89 -5.83 -21.53
N ILE A 353 8.02 -5.67 -20.86
CA ILE A 353 8.19 -5.88 -19.43
C ILE A 353 8.75 -4.61 -18.80
N TRP A 354 8.07 -4.14 -17.77
CA TRP A 354 8.53 -3.09 -16.86
C TRP A 354 8.71 -3.68 -15.46
N THR A 355 9.88 -3.49 -14.88
CA THR A 355 10.21 -4.02 -13.54
C THR A 355 10.09 -2.92 -12.50
N ILE A 356 9.27 -3.14 -11.48
CA ILE A 356 9.09 -2.18 -10.38
C ILE A 356 10.08 -2.50 -9.27
N GLU A 357 10.86 -1.50 -8.87
CA GLU A 357 11.84 -1.62 -7.78
C GLU A 357 11.17 -1.87 -6.41
N SER A 358 11.86 -2.63 -5.55
CA SER A 358 11.40 -3.08 -4.24
C SER A 358 11.16 -1.96 -3.22
N ASN A 359 11.83 -0.83 -3.39
CA ASN A 359 11.76 0.37 -2.55
C ASN A 359 10.71 1.39 -3.01
N VAL A 360 10.06 1.17 -4.16
CA VAL A 360 8.98 2.04 -4.64
C VAL A 360 7.68 1.61 -3.96
N THR A 361 7.02 2.51 -3.23
CA THR A 361 5.67 2.28 -2.73
C THR A 361 4.64 2.45 -3.86
N HIS A 362 3.67 1.54 -4.00
CA HIS A 362 2.65 1.64 -5.07
C HIS A 362 1.86 2.94 -5.03
N HIS A 363 1.60 3.46 -3.84
CA HIS A 363 0.84 4.69 -3.62
C HIS A 363 1.61 5.96 -4.01
N THR A 364 2.89 5.86 -4.36
CA THR A 364 3.74 7.00 -4.72
C THR A 364 4.20 6.97 -6.17
N LEU A 365 3.67 6.05 -7.00
CA LEU A 365 4.02 6.01 -8.40
C LEU A 365 3.25 7.11 -9.15
N ILE A 366 3.98 8.17 -9.49
CA ILE A 366 3.45 9.32 -10.24
C ILE A 366 3.66 9.02 -11.72
N LEU A 367 2.57 9.05 -12.48
CA LEU A 367 2.60 8.93 -13.93
C LEU A 367 2.38 10.30 -14.55
N VAL A 368 3.23 10.68 -15.49
CA VAL A 368 3.10 11.92 -16.27
C VAL A 368 2.75 11.56 -17.70
N HIS A 369 1.78 12.25 -18.29
CA HIS A 369 1.29 11.99 -19.63
C HIS A 369 1.57 13.22 -20.50
N LEU A 370 2.40 13.05 -21.53
CA LEU A 370 2.69 14.06 -22.54
C LEU A 370 1.77 13.85 -23.74
N PHE A 371 1.08 14.91 -24.17
CA PHE A 371 0.13 14.88 -25.27
C PHE A 371 0.13 16.19 -26.05
N TYR A 372 -0.33 16.16 -27.29
CA TYR A 372 -0.45 17.35 -28.13
C TYR A 372 -1.86 17.93 -28.05
N ASN A 373 -1.98 19.20 -27.71
CA ASN A 373 -3.25 19.93 -27.72
C ASN A 373 -3.37 20.71 -29.04
N PRO A 374 -4.26 20.30 -29.97
CA PRO A 374 -4.42 20.97 -31.26
C PRO A 374 -5.02 22.37 -31.13
N ASN A 375 -5.87 22.59 -30.12
CA ASN A 375 -6.53 23.89 -29.89
C ASN A 375 -5.52 24.97 -29.47
N ASP A 376 -4.48 24.59 -28.73
CA ASP A 376 -3.38 25.48 -28.32
C ASP A 376 -2.14 25.34 -29.22
N SER A 377 -2.16 24.41 -30.17
CA SER A 377 -1.03 24.03 -31.02
C SER A 377 0.28 23.70 -30.27
N LYS A 378 0.19 23.19 -29.04
CA LYS A 378 1.36 22.94 -28.16
C LYS A 378 1.31 21.58 -27.48
N TRP A 379 2.48 21.08 -27.11
CA TRP A 379 2.58 19.92 -26.22
C TRP A 379 2.30 20.31 -24.78
N GLN A 380 1.56 19.47 -24.07
CA GLN A 380 1.17 19.66 -22.68
C GLN A 380 1.39 18.37 -21.89
N ILE A 381 1.41 18.53 -20.58
CA ILE A 381 1.49 17.42 -19.65
C ILE A 381 0.32 17.44 -18.67
N CYS A 382 -0.12 16.25 -18.30
CA CYS A 382 -0.93 16.01 -17.11
C CYS A 382 -0.32 14.87 -16.32
N SER A 383 -0.89 14.55 -15.16
CA SER A 383 -0.51 13.36 -14.41
C SER A 383 -1.71 12.48 -14.12
N ASN A 384 -1.47 11.36 -13.43
CA ASN A 384 -2.55 10.55 -12.87
C ASN A 384 -3.23 11.23 -11.66
N MET A 385 -2.76 12.41 -11.24
CA MET A 385 -3.27 13.14 -10.09
C MET A 385 -3.98 14.44 -10.48
N THR A 386 -3.42 15.21 -11.42
CA THR A 386 -3.93 16.52 -11.83
C THR A 386 -3.88 16.71 -13.35
N TYR A 387 -4.76 17.57 -13.86
CA TYR A 387 -4.87 17.86 -15.29
C TYR A 387 -3.67 18.63 -15.87
N SER A 388 -2.83 19.21 -15.02
CA SER A 388 -1.70 20.05 -15.42
C SER A 388 -0.35 19.59 -14.86
N ALA A 389 -0.32 18.47 -14.12
CA ALA A 389 0.85 18.01 -13.38
C ALA A 389 1.45 19.09 -12.44
N ASN A 390 0.59 19.91 -11.82
CA ASN A 390 1.00 21.00 -10.91
C ASN A 390 1.03 20.58 -9.44
N GLU A 391 0.96 19.28 -9.14
CA GLU A 391 1.20 18.81 -7.78
C GLU A 391 2.64 19.11 -7.33
N THR A 392 2.76 19.47 -6.05
CA THR A 392 4.05 19.69 -5.41
C THR A 392 4.72 18.36 -5.12
N ILE A 393 5.97 18.21 -5.59
CA ILE A 393 6.84 17.09 -5.24
C ILE A 393 7.95 17.58 -4.34
N TYR A 394 8.21 16.82 -3.29
CA TYR A 394 9.28 17.09 -2.33
C TYR A 394 10.58 16.49 -2.85
N GLY A 395 11.54 17.37 -3.17
CA GLY A 395 12.89 17.01 -3.63
C GLY A 395 13.87 16.70 -2.50
N GLY A 396 13.41 16.59 -1.25
CA GLY A 396 14.25 16.52 -0.05
C GLY A 396 13.52 17.15 1.14
N GLU A 397 14.24 17.41 2.23
CA GLU A 397 13.65 17.88 3.51
C GLU A 397 13.11 19.33 3.46
N SER A 398 13.42 20.13 2.43
CA SER A 398 13.05 21.57 2.41
C SER A 398 12.63 22.17 1.06
N GLU A 399 12.83 21.49 -0.08
CA GLU A 399 12.51 22.06 -1.40
C GLU A 399 11.22 21.48 -2.00
N GLN A 400 10.27 22.37 -2.25
CA GLN A 400 9.02 22.10 -2.94
C GLN A 400 9.14 22.56 -4.40
N HIS A 401 9.02 21.63 -5.34
CA HIS A 401 8.99 21.94 -6.78
C HIS A 401 7.68 21.47 -7.38
N LEU A 402 7.15 22.20 -8.37
CA LEU A 402 6.04 21.72 -9.18
C LEU A 402 6.52 20.59 -10.09
N LEU A 403 5.77 19.50 -10.19
CA LEU A 403 6.09 18.38 -11.06
C LEU A 403 6.25 18.82 -12.52
N SER A 404 5.39 19.73 -12.98
CA SER A 404 5.45 20.31 -14.33
C SER A 404 6.80 20.96 -14.63
N ASP A 405 7.30 21.76 -13.69
CA ASP A 405 8.53 22.52 -13.84
C ASP A 405 9.74 21.59 -13.83
N LEU A 406 9.69 20.53 -13.04
CA LEU A 406 10.72 19.48 -13.03
C LEU A 406 10.73 18.73 -14.36
N PHE A 407 9.56 18.36 -14.88
CA PHE A 407 9.45 17.66 -16.15
C PHE A 407 10.02 18.48 -17.30
N TRP A 408 9.59 19.74 -17.46
CA TRP A 408 10.05 20.59 -18.56
C TRP A 408 11.53 20.93 -18.45
N ARG A 409 12.03 21.22 -17.24
CA ARG A 409 13.46 21.45 -16.99
C ARG A 409 14.30 20.23 -17.38
N GLU A 410 13.85 19.04 -17.02
CA GLU A 410 14.56 17.80 -17.36
C GLU A 410 14.48 17.50 -18.86
N PHE A 411 13.33 17.77 -19.48
CA PHE A 411 13.12 17.64 -20.92
C PHE A 411 14.10 18.52 -21.71
N GLU A 412 14.22 19.79 -21.32
CA GLU A 412 15.16 20.74 -21.91
C GLU A 412 16.62 20.38 -21.62
N ARG A 413 16.96 20.06 -20.36
CA ARG A 413 18.33 19.72 -19.93
C ARG A 413 18.88 18.52 -20.69
N ARG A 414 18.03 17.52 -20.99
CA ARG A 414 18.42 16.33 -21.76
C ARG A 414 18.35 16.52 -23.27
N GLY A 415 17.85 17.65 -23.76
CA GLY A 415 17.67 17.89 -25.20
C GLY A 415 16.69 16.92 -25.84
N LEU A 416 15.65 16.52 -25.11
CA LEU A 416 14.60 15.64 -25.64
C LEU A 416 13.84 16.34 -26.77
N LYS A 417 13.34 15.55 -27.72
CA LYS A 417 12.56 16.06 -28.84
C LYS A 417 11.10 15.67 -28.69
N PHE A 418 10.23 16.53 -29.20
CA PHE A 418 8.83 16.17 -29.33
C PHE A 418 8.64 15.14 -30.45
N PRO A 419 7.70 14.20 -30.28
CA PRO A 419 7.35 13.28 -31.34
C PRO A 419 6.79 14.02 -32.56
N THR A 420 7.09 13.52 -33.75
CA THR A 420 6.46 13.97 -35.00
C THR A 420 4.97 13.62 -35.05
N ARG A 421 4.63 12.46 -34.50
CA ARG A 421 3.25 11.97 -34.38
C ARG A 421 2.52 12.68 -33.23
N LYS A 422 1.36 13.28 -33.53
CA LYS A 422 0.59 14.12 -32.59
C LYS A 422 -0.66 13.44 -32.01
N ASP A 423 -1.12 12.33 -32.61
CA ASP A 423 -2.28 11.54 -32.18
C ASP A 423 -1.92 10.45 -31.15
N VAL A 424 -0.95 10.75 -30.27
CA VAL A 424 -0.42 9.81 -29.28
C VAL A 424 -0.31 10.45 -27.90
N THR A 425 -0.46 9.63 -26.87
CA THR A 425 -0.13 9.96 -25.48
C THR A 425 1.11 9.17 -25.06
N LEU A 426 2.14 9.87 -24.60
CA LEU A 426 3.36 9.27 -24.04
C LEU A 426 3.24 9.29 -22.53
N THR A 427 3.39 8.13 -21.88
CA THR A 427 3.34 8.05 -20.41
C THR A 427 4.73 7.80 -19.85
N PHE A 428 5.09 8.59 -18.84
CA PHE A 428 6.35 8.53 -18.12
C PHE A 428 6.12 8.12 -16.67
N GLU A 429 6.97 7.24 -16.15
CA GLU A 429 7.16 7.03 -14.72
C GLU A 429 8.04 8.17 -14.18
N CYS A 430 7.56 8.88 -13.16
CA CYS A 430 8.34 9.84 -12.41
C CYS A 430 8.94 9.16 -11.16
N SER A 431 10.27 9.05 -11.12
CA SER A 431 10.99 8.46 -9.97
C SER A 431 11.81 9.55 -9.27
N SER A 432 11.34 9.98 -8.09
CA SER A 432 12.13 10.82 -7.21
C SER A 432 13.26 9.99 -6.58
N ASN A 433 14.49 10.51 -6.57
CA ASN A 433 15.68 9.90 -5.98
C ASN A 433 16.38 8.76 -6.75
N TYR A 434 16.41 8.76 -8.09
CA TYR A 434 17.20 7.74 -8.81
C TYR A 434 18.72 7.83 -8.48
N SER A 435 19.23 9.03 -8.18
CA SER A 435 20.63 9.32 -7.89
C SER A 435 21.10 8.80 -6.50
N ARG A 436 20.31 8.98 -5.43
CA ARG A 436 20.59 8.38 -4.10
C ARG A 436 20.63 6.84 -4.12
N ARG A 437 19.87 6.19 -5.02
CA ARG A 437 19.61 4.74 -5.01
C ARG A 437 20.76 3.85 -5.45
N ARG A 438 21.78 4.38 -6.14
CA ARG A 438 22.93 3.58 -6.62
C ARG A 438 24.22 3.74 -5.81
N ASN A 439 24.37 4.81 -5.04
CA ASN A 439 25.59 5.06 -4.26
C ASN A 439 25.27 5.62 -2.87
N ASN A 440 25.19 4.74 -1.86
CA ASN A 440 25.12 5.14 -0.44
C ASN A 440 26.38 5.89 0.06
N HIS A 441 27.42 6.03 -0.77
CA HIS A 441 28.68 6.71 -0.45
C HIS A 441 28.94 7.97 -1.28
N ALA A 442 28.06 8.32 -2.21
CA ALA A 442 28.09 9.63 -2.82
C ALA A 442 27.13 10.51 -2.02
N CYS A 443 27.63 11.55 -1.35
CA CYS A 443 26.82 12.74 -1.10
C CYS A 443 26.39 13.23 -2.48
N VAL A 444 25.23 12.77 -2.94
CA VAL A 444 24.64 13.29 -4.18
C VAL A 444 23.80 14.47 -3.76
N ASP A 445 24.36 15.67 -3.94
CA ASP A 445 23.68 16.96 -3.86
C ASP A 445 22.60 17.14 -4.94
N ASP A 446 22.20 16.07 -5.62
CA ASP A 446 21.39 16.12 -6.83
C ASP A 446 19.98 15.64 -6.50
N ASN A 447 19.10 16.61 -6.22
CA ASN A 447 17.64 16.47 -6.13
C ASN A 447 17.03 16.10 -7.51
N SER A 448 17.73 15.28 -8.32
CA SER A 448 17.36 14.97 -9.69
C SER A 448 16.19 13.98 -9.73
N VAL A 449 15.12 14.41 -10.39
CA VAL A 449 13.95 13.60 -10.72
C VAL A 449 14.17 12.99 -12.11
N HIS A 450 13.96 11.69 -12.23
CA HIS A 450 14.13 10.98 -13.49
C HIS A 450 12.77 10.58 -14.06
N PHE A 451 12.61 10.78 -15.37
CA PHE A 451 11.43 10.39 -16.13
C PHE A 451 11.78 9.28 -17.11
N PHE A 452 11.09 8.15 -17.01
CA PHE A 452 11.26 7.01 -17.89
C PHE A 452 9.99 6.78 -18.69
N ILE A 453 10.08 6.71 -20.02
CA ILE A 453 8.91 6.38 -20.83
C ILE A 453 8.51 4.92 -20.60
N ILE A 454 7.23 4.70 -20.30
CA ILE A 454 6.67 3.37 -20.02
C ILE A 454 5.55 2.96 -21.00
N SER A 455 4.95 3.89 -21.74
CA SER A 455 4.00 3.51 -22.79
C SER A 455 3.76 4.63 -23.79
N ILE A 456 3.29 4.21 -24.96
CA ILE A 456 2.76 5.08 -26.01
C ILE A 456 1.41 4.51 -26.39
N THR A 457 0.38 5.34 -26.32
CA THR A 457 -1.01 4.95 -26.60
C THR A 457 -1.55 5.83 -27.70
N GLU A 458 -2.06 5.23 -28.77
CA GLU A 458 -2.78 5.97 -29.81
C GLU A 458 -4.17 6.35 -29.31
N LEU A 459 -4.60 7.58 -29.61
CA LEU A 459 -5.88 8.09 -29.16
C LEU A 459 -7.08 7.28 -29.69
N HIS A 460 -6.95 6.62 -30.85
CA HIS A 460 -8.08 5.94 -31.50
C HIS A 460 -8.15 4.43 -31.25
N SER A 461 -7.04 3.78 -30.89
CA SER A 461 -6.96 2.32 -30.83
C SER A 461 -6.66 1.76 -29.45
N GLN A 462 -6.21 2.59 -28.49
CA GLN A 462 -5.60 2.15 -27.24
C GLN A 462 -4.50 1.08 -27.44
N CYS A 463 -3.96 0.95 -28.65
CA CYS A 463 -2.92 -0.01 -28.94
C CYS A 463 -1.60 0.52 -28.42
N PHE A 464 -0.84 -0.40 -27.81
CA PHE A 464 0.53 -0.16 -27.46
C PHE A 464 1.36 -0.10 -28.74
N VAL A 465 1.95 1.06 -29.02
CA VAL A 465 2.81 1.26 -30.20
C VAL A 465 4.22 0.77 -29.90
N ASP A 466 4.97 0.35 -30.92
CA ASP A 466 6.37 -0.03 -30.77
C ASP A 466 7.20 1.14 -30.19
N LEU A 467 7.52 1.02 -28.90
CA LEU A 467 8.32 1.99 -28.14
C LEU A 467 9.66 2.30 -28.79
N LYS A 468 10.26 1.33 -29.48
CA LYS A 468 11.64 1.44 -29.97
C LYS A 468 11.80 2.60 -30.95
N SER A 469 10.87 2.71 -31.90
CA SER A 469 10.87 3.77 -32.92
C SER A 469 10.84 5.19 -32.30
N PHE A 470 9.99 5.40 -31.30
CA PHE A 470 9.84 6.70 -30.62
C PHE A 470 11.00 7.02 -29.68
N ILE A 471 11.56 6.02 -29.01
CA ILE A 471 12.75 6.18 -28.16
C ILE A 471 13.92 6.69 -29.00
N GLU A 472 14.12 6.12 -30.19
CA GLU A 472 15.18 6.53 -31.11
C GLU A 472 14.93 7.95 -31.66
N GLU A 473 13.69 8.27 -32.04
CA GLU A 473 13.29 9.58 -32.56
C GLU A 473 13.45 10.71 -31.53
N CYS A 474 12.96 10.48 -30.31
CA CYS A 474 12.80 11.52 -29.30
C CYS A 474 13.91 11.54 -28.23
N HIS A 475 14.80 10.55 -28.26
CA HIS A 475 15.89 10.34 -27.30
C HIS A 475 15.42 10.08 -25.86
N PHE A 476 14.24 9.46 -25.68
CA PHE A 476 13.72 9.11 -24.36
C PHE A 476 14.43 7.90 -23.74
N GLU A 477 14.56 7.87 -22.42
CA GLU A 477 15.00 6.68 -21.68
C GLU A 477 13.79 5.81 -21.31
N THR A 478 13.96 4.48 -21.36
CA THR A 478 12.94 3.52 -20.92
C THR A 478 13.52 2.46 -19.99
N ASN A 479 12.71 2.01 -19.03
CA ASN A 479 12.99 0.83 -18.21
C ASN A 479 12.25 -0.42 -18.73
N ILE A 480 11.77 -0.37 -19.97
CA ILE A 480 11.02 -1.45 -20.59
C ILE A 480 11.91 -2.30 -21.47
N SER A 481 11.82 -3.62 -21.29
CA SER A 481 12.43 -4.61 -22.19
C SER A 481 11.36 -5.41 -22.93
N PHE A 482 11.66 -5.86 -24.15
CA PHE A 482 10.78 -6.76 -24.88
C PHE A 482 11.21 -8.22 -24.67
N GLU A 483 10.27 -9.07 -24.25
CA GLU A 483 10.50 -10.49 -23.97
C GLU A 483 9.65 -11.40 -24.89
N PRO A 484 10.22 -11.88 -26.02
CA PRO A 484 9.48 -12.66 -27.03
C PRO A 484 9.02 -14.04 -26.51
N LYS A 485 9.65 -14.53 -25.43
CA LYS A 485 9.36 -15.85 -24.84
C LYS A 485 8.16 -15.82 -23.88
N VAL A 486 7.74 -14.65 -23.42
CA VAL A 486 6.65 -14.53 -22.45
C VAL A 486 5.31 -14.44 -23.19
N LYS A 487 4.73 -15.61 -23.44
CA LYS A 487 3.46 -15.76 -24.17
C LYS A 487 2.24 -16.11 -23.30
N SER A 488 2.49 -16.46 -22.03
CA SER A 488 1.47 -16.94 -21.10
C SER A 488 1.85 -16.62 -19.66
N LEU A 489 0.90 -16.72 -18.73
CA LEU A 489 1.15 -16.49 -17.31
C LEU A 489 2.17 -17.50 -16.75
N ALA A 490 2.17 -18.73 -17.27
CA ALA A 490 3.17 -19.74 -16.90
C ALA A 490 4.59 -19.33 -17.34
N HIS A 491 4.75 -18.75 -18.54
CA HIS A 491 6.04 -18.21 -18.98
C HIS A 491 6.50 -17.05 -18.10
N LEU A 492 5.58 -16.15 -17.73
CA LEU A 492 5.87 -15.04 -16.82
C LEU A 492 6.33 -15.54 -15.44
N LYS A 493 5.64 -16.53 -14.87
CA LYS A 493 6.02 -17.16 -13.60
C LYS A 493 7.45 -17.72 -13.65
N THR A 494 7.81 -18.39 -14.74
CA THR A 494 9.17 -18.91 -14.95
C THR A 494 10.20 -17.80 -15.09
N LEU A 495 9.88 -16.71 -15.81
CA LEU A 495 10.77 -15.57 -15.97
C LEU A 495 10.96 -14.82 -14.64
N ALA A 496 9.90 -14.63 -13.86
CA ALA A 496 9.90 -13.93 -12.58
C ALA A 496 10.92 -14.50 -11.58
N ILE A 497 11.20 -15.80 -11.63
CA ILE A 497 12.20 -16.47 -10.80
C ILE A 497 13.63 -15.93 -11.03
N ARG A 498 13.91 -15.33 -12.19
CA ARG A 498 15.22 -14.77 -12.53
C ARG A 498 15.45 -13.37 -11.97
N PHE A 499 14.40 -12.69 -11.51
CA PHE A 499 14.52 -11.35 -10.97
C PHE A 499 14.97 -11.39 -9.52
N ASN A 500 15.87 -10.48 -9.17
CA ASN A 500 16.35 -10.34 -7.81
C ASN A 500 15.25 -9.68 -6.95
N PRO A 501 14.68 -10.38 -5.96
CA PRO A 501 13.58 -9.86 -5.16
C PRO A 501 14.01 -8.78 -4.16
N VAL A 502 15.32 -8.58 -3.96
CA VAL A 502 15.84 -7.45 -3.18
C VAL A 502 15.80 -6.17 -4.01
N LEU A 503 15.91 -6.27 -5.34
CA LEU A 503 15.90 -5.12 -6.25
C LEU A 503 14.51 -4.81 -6.78
N PHE A 504 13.72 -5.83 -7.06
CA PHE A 504 12.42 -5.71 -7.71
C PHE A 504 11.36 -6.36 -6.83
N LYS A 505 10.16 -5.77 -6.82
CA LYS A 505 8.98 -6.36 -6.15
C LYS A 505 7.95 -6.92 -7.11
N GLU A 506 7.94 -6.44 -8.34
CA GLU A 506 6.84 -6.69 -9.27
C GLU A 506 7.31 -6.54 -10.72
N ILE A 507 6.65 -7.29 -11.60
CA ILE A 507 6.77 -7.18 -13.04
C ILE A 507 5.44 -6.71 -13.61
N VAL A 508 5.43 -5.63 -14.37
CA VAL A 508 4.30 -5.19 -15.18
C VAL A 508 4.54 -5.63 -16.62
N ILE A 509 3.53 -6.23 -17.24
CA ILE A 509 3.58 -6.67 -18.63
C ILE A 509 2.60 -5.88 -19.49
N TYR A 510 3.03 -5.56 -20.71
CA TYR A 510 2.24 -4.88 -21.74
C TYR A 510 2.14 -5.72 -23.01
N GLY A 511 1.18 -5.38 -23.88
CA GLY A 511 0.91 -6.14 -25.11
C GLY A 511 -0.07 -7.30 -24.89
N THR A 512 -0.88 -7.24 -23.83
CA THR A 512 -2.01 -8.16 -23.63
C THR A 512 -3.29 -7.55 -24.19
N LYS A 513 -4.20 -8.39 -24.67
CA LYS A 513 -5.50 -7.94 -25.21
C LYS A 513 -6.35 -7.19 -24.18
N ASP A 514 -6.19 -7.52 -22.90
CA ASP A 514 -7.06 -7.05 -21.82
C ASP A 514 -6.46 -5.85 -21.06
N GLY A 515 -5.27 -5.39 -21.46
CA GLY A 515 -4.54 -4.28 -20.84
C GLY A 515 -3.28 -4.71 -20.10
N PRO A 516 -2.60 -3.79 -19.41
CA PRO A 516 -1.40 -4.11 -18.63
C PRO A 516 -1.73 -4.96 -17.41
N LEU A 517 -0.88 -5.95 -17.14
CA LEU A 517 -1.02 -6.83 -15.98
C LEU A 517 0.19 -6.69 -15.09
N SER A 518 0.02 -6.77 -13.77
CA SER A 518 1.13 -6.86 -12.85
C SER A 518 1.24 -8.20 -12.15
N TYR A 519 2.47 -8.63 -11.94
CA TYR A 519 2.82 -9.87 -11.30
C TYR A 519 3.78 -9.57 -10.16
N ALA A 520 3.25 -9.56 -8.93
CA ALA A 520 4.06 -9.45 -7.73
C ALA A 520 5.02 -10.64 -7.68
N LEU A 521 6.31 -10.37 -7.46
CA LEU A 521 7.32 -11.42 -7.37
C LEU A 521 7.06 -12.24 -6.10
N PRO A 522 6.79 -13.57 -6.21
CA PRO A 522 6.50 -14.40 -5.05
C PRO A 522 7.59 -14.33 -4.00
N GLN A 523 8.85 -14.23 -4.42
CA GLN A 523 10.00 -14.13 -3.52
C GLN A 523 9.97 -12.82 -2.73
N TYR A 524 9.56 -11.69 -3.32
CA TYR A 524 9.40 -10.41 -2.61
C TYR A 524 8.20 -10.43 -1.64
N VAL A 525 7.08 -11.05 -2.03
CA VAL A 525 5.92 -11.20 -1.16
C VAL A 525 6.27 -12.05 0.07
N LEU A 526 7.01 -13.15 -0.13
CA LEU A 526 7.50 -13.99 0.97
C LEU A 526 8.44 -13.21 1.89
N LEU A 527 9.34 -12.39 1.31
CA LEU A 527 10.25 -11.53 2.06
C LEU A 527 9.52 -10.58 3.00
N THR A 528 8.56 -9.83 2.47
CA THR A 528 7.81 -8.81 3.23
C THR A 528 6.83 -9.41 4.23
N THR A 529 6.14 -10.50 3.87
CA THR A 529 5.12 -11.13 4.74
C THR A 529 5.77 -11.80 5.97
N THR A 530 6.91 -12.46 5.79
CA THR A 530 7.59 -13.20 6.88
C THR A 530 8.19 -12.26 7.94
N ILE A 531 8.59 -11.05 7.53
CA ILE A 531 9.15 -10.03 8.44
C ILE A 531 8.07 -9.37 9.28
N ASN A 532 6.93 -9.04 8.67
CA ASN A 532 5.85 -8.33 9.36
C ASN A 532 5.08 -9.22 10.34
N THR A 533 5.19 -10.55 10.23
CA THR A 533 4.67 -11.47 11.24
C THR A 533 5.70 -11.64 12.36
N SER A 534 5.52 -10.93 13.47
CA SER A 534 6.34 -10.97 14.70
C SER A 534 6.24 -12.31 15.47
N GLY A 535 6.22 -13.44 14.77
CA GLY A 535 6.05 -14.80 15.33
C GLY A 535 6.32 -15.92 14.33
N GLY A 536 7.09 -15.66 13.27
CA GLY A 536 7.50 -16.70 12.33
C GLY A 536 8.38 -17.76 12.98
N SER A 537 8.16 -19.04 12.70
CA SER A 537 9.09 -20.10 13.13
C SER A 537 10.41 -20.00 12.37
N SER A 538 11.52 -20.36 13.04
CA SER A 538 12.89 -20.45 12.48
C SER A 538 12.94 -21.14 11.10
N ASP A 539 12.12 -22.17 10.88
CA ASP A 539 12.04 -22.90 9.62
C ASP A 539 11.49 -22.09 8.43
N LYS A 540 10.59 -21.13 8.66
CA LYS A 540 10.06 -20.27 7.58
C LYS A 540 11.12 -19.29 7.07
N TYR A 541 11.88 -18.68 7.99
CA TYR A 541 13.04 -17.86 7.64
C TYR A 541 14.10 -18.69 6.89
N LYS A 542 14.22 -19.99 7.23
CA LYS A 542 15.12 -20.92 6.56
C LYS A 542 14.82 -21.16 5.10
N SER A 543 13.56 -21.48 4.81
CA SER A 543 13.10 -21.63 3.44
C SER A 543 13.28 -20.35 2.63
N LEU A 544 13.02 -19.19 3.25
CA LEU A 544 13.11 -17.88 2.60
C LEU A 544 14.54 -17.54 2.17
N ILE A 545 15.53 -17.63 3.07
CA ILE A 545 16.93 -17.32 2.75
C ILE A 545 17.49 -18.30 1.71
N LEU A 546 17.14 -19.59 1.82
CA LEU A 546 17.53 -20.58 0.81
C LEU A 546 16.92 -20.26 -0.55
N GLU A 547 15.69 -19.78 -0.59
CA GLU A 547 15.02 -19.39 -1.83
C GLU A 547 15.66 -18.15 -2.45
N ILE A 548 15.93 -17.10 -1.65
CA ILE A 548 16.69 -15.91 -2.12
C ILE A 548 18.06 -16.32 -2.65
N ALA A 549 18.79 -17.18 -1.92
CA ALA A 549 20.13 -17.62 -2.32
C ALA A 549 20.10 -18.46 -3.61
N ARG A 550 19.07 -19.29 -3.80
CA ARG A 550 18.86 -20.08 -5.03
C ARG A 550 18.47 -19.19 -6.21
N THR A 551 17.61 -18.20 -6.03
CA THR A 551 17.17 -17.31 -7.11
C THR A 551 18.19 -16.21 -7.44
N SER A 552 19.13 -15.94 -6.53
CA SER A 552 20.23 -14.99 -6.73
C SER A 552 21.50 -15.62 -7.34
N LEU A 553 21.38 -16.79 -7.99
CA LEU A 553 22.49 -17.43 -8.68
C LEU A 553 22.92 -16.60 -9.90
N GLY A 554 24.03 -15.86 -9.75
CA GLY A 554 24.64 -15.04 -10.81
C GLY A 554 24.85 -13.56 -10.44
N VAL A 555 24.57 -13.15 -9.21
CA VAL A 555 24.56 -11.73 -8.83
C VAL A 555 25.86 -11.26 -8.16
N ASP A 556 26.15 -9.97 -8.31
CA ASP A 556 27.34 -9.25 -7.82
C ASP A 556 27.47 -9.16 -6.29
N GLU A 557 28.66 -8.79 -5.82
CA GLU A 557 29.02 -8.67 -4.40
C GLU A 557 28.10 -7.70 -3.63
N LYS A 558 27.66 -6.62 -4.29
CA LYS A 558 26.72 -5.64 -3.73
C LYS A 558 25.36 -6.22 -3.38
N THR A 559 24.88 -7.20 -4.14
CA THR A 559 23.62 -7.87 -3.83
C THR A 559 23.72 -8.73 -2.57
N TYR A 560 24.85 -9.43 -2.40
CA TYR A 560 25.10 -10.19 -1.18
C TYR A 560 25.20 -9.29 0.05
N GLU A 561 25.78 -8.10 -0.08
CA GLU A 561 25.78 -7.10 1.00
C GLU A 561 24.38 -6.62 1.37
N ARG A 562 23.49 -6.42 0.39
CA ARG A 562 22.10 -6.02 0.64
C ARG A 562 21.30 -7.12 1.32
N ILE A 563 21.49 -8.38 0.90
CA ILE A 563 20.92 -9.55 1.58
C ILE A 563 21.43 -9.61 3.02
N GLY A 564 22.74 -9.37 3.24
CA GLY A 564 23.34 -9.28 4.57
C GLY A 564 22.68 -8.23 5.46
N HIS A 565 22.58 -6.98 4.99
CA HIS A 565 21.90 -5.89 5.73
C HIS A 565 20.42 -6.17 5.99
N TYR A 566 19.74 -6.81 5.04
CA TYR A 566 18.34 -7.19 5.19
C TYR A 566 18.15 -8.25 6.29
N VAL A 567 19.10 -9.19 6.41
CA VAL A 567 19.11 -10.22 7.45
C VAL A 567 19.53 -9.63 8.82
N GLU A 568 20.50 -8.71 8.86
CA GLU A 568 20.92 -7.98 10.08
C GLU A 568 19.76 -7.27 10.77
N ASN A 569 18.91 -6.60 9.99
CA ASN A 569 17.80 -5.83 10.52
C ASN A 569 16.63 -6.69 11.03
N VAL A 570 16.58 -7.98 10.68
CA VAL A 570 15.44 -8.87 10.96
C VAL A 570 15.76 -9.93 12.01
N VAL A 571 17.00 -10.43 12.08
CA VAL A 571 17.33 -11.64 12.87
C VAL A 571 18.56 -11.39 13.75
N HIS A 572 18.41 -10.60 14.81
CA HIS A 572 19.54 -10.27 15.68
C HIS A 572 19.84 -11.32 16.79
N SER A 573 18.99 -12.34 17.00
CA SER A 573 19.18 -13.35 18.06
C SER A 573 19.42 -14.79 17.58
N ASP A 574 18.89 -15.19 16.42
CA ASP A 574 18.80 -16.64 16.07
C ASP A 574 19.76 -17.09 14.95
N PHE A 575 20.60 -16.17 14.44
CA PHE A 575 21.48 -16.41 13.29
C PHE A 575 22.52 -17.51 13.54
N VAL A 576 23.00 -17.68 14.77
CA VAL A 576 24.02 -18.68 15.11
C VAL A 576 23.44 -20.11 15.09
N HIS A 577 22.20 -20.30 15.55
CA HIS A 577 21.53 -21.60 15.52
C HIS A 577 21.12 -22.00 14.09
N TYR A 578 20.90 -21.00 13.25
CA TYR A 578 20.55 -21.12 11.84
C TYR A 578 21.73 -21.61 10.95
N LEU A 579 22.98 -21.29 11.34
CA LEU A 579 24.21 -21.75 10.66
C LEU A 579 24.38 -23.28 10.70
N ALA A 580 23.90 -23.93 11.77
CA ALA A 580 24.00 -25.37 11.95
C ALA A 580 23.13 -26.15 10.96
N THR A 581 22.06 -25.55 10.43
CA THR A 581 21.02 -26.27 9.70
C THR A 581 21.15 -26.23 8.18
N LEU A 582 22.09 -25.45 7.61
CA LEU A 582 22.28 -25.24 6.17
C LEU A 582 23.34 -26.17 5.52
N GLN A 583 23.35 -27.44 5.93
CA GLN A 583 24.39 -28.44 5.68
C GLN A 583 24.66 -28.88 4.22
N THR A 584 24.05 -28.29 3.19
CA THR A 584 24.21 -28.80 1.80
C THR A 584 24.49 -27.71 0.76
N ASN A 585 25.78 -27.56 0.42
CA ASN A 585 26.32 -27.01 -0.83
C ASN A 585 25.74 -25.68 -1.35
N CYS A 586 26.04 -24.56 -0.69
CA CYS A 586 25.88 -23.24 -1.32
C CYS A 586 27.17 -22.41 -1.21
N PHE A 587 27.96 -22.39 -2.28
CA PHE A 587 29.09 -21.47 -2.46
C PHE A 587 28.65 -20.00 -2.32
N SER A 588 27.41 -19.69 -2.74
CA SER A 588 26.79 -18.38 -2.54
C SER A 588 26.57 -18.03 -1.06
N LEU A 589 26.27 -19.03 -0.21
CA LEU A 589 26.12 -18.83 1.24
C LEU A 589 27.47 -18.52 1.89
N ILE A 590 28.53 -19.24 1.48
CA ILE A 590 29.90 -18.96 1.92
C ILE A 590 30.27 -17.51 1.57
N LYS A 591 30.00 -17.05 0.34
CA LYS A 591 30.26 -15.67 -0.07
C LYS A 591 29.46 -14.63 0.73
N ILE A 592 28.18 -14.88 1.01
CA ILE A 592 27.35 -14.01 1.87
C ILE A 592 27.97 -13.88 3.25
N LEU A 593 28.27 -15.03 3.87
CA LEU A 593 28.83 -15.09 5.21
C LEU A 593 30.19 -14.40 5.26
N VAL A 594 31.09 -14.73 4.33
CA VAL A 594 32.41 -14.11 4.24
C VAL A 594 32.29 -12.59 4.13
N THR A 595 31.42 -12.08 3.25
CA THR A 595 31.22 -10.63 3.06
C THR A 595 30.64 -9.95 4.32
N TYR A 596 29.67 -10.60 4.97
CA TYR A 596 29.10 -10.14 6.24
C TYR A 596 30.15 -10.04 7.35
N PHE A 597 30.91 -11.12 7.58
CA PHE A 597 31.93 -11.18 8.62
C PHE A 597 33.07 -10.18 8.36
N THR A 598 33.46 -10.01 7.10
CA THR A 598 34.44 -9.01 6.67
C THR A 598 33.99 -7.58 7.04
N LYS A 599 32.74 -7.19 6.78
CA LYS A 599 32.21 -5.87 7.16
C LYS A 599 32.13 -5.65 8.67
N GLN A 600 31.71 -6.67 9.44
CA GLN A 600 31.68 -6.58 10.90
C GLN A 600 33.08 -6.35 11.47
N LEU A 601 34.11 -6.96 10.85
CA LEU A 601 35.51 -6.73 11.19
C LEU A 601 35.98 -5.31 10.82
N ASP A 602 35.54 -4.77 9.69
CA ASP A 602 35.87 -3.39 9.27
C ASP A 602 35.17 -2.33 10.14
N SER A 603 33.95 -2.59 10.62
CA SER A 603 33.22 -1.67 11.51
C SER A 603 33.78 -1.60 12.93
N SER A 604 34.72 -2.48 13.30
CA SER A 604 35.22 -2.66 14.67
C SER A 604 36.38 -1.75 15.09
N HIS A 605 36.44 -0.54 14.53
CA HIS A 605 37.52 0.43 14.81
C HIS A 605 37.49 1.10 16.20
N MET A 606 36.48 0.85 17.04
CA MET A 606 36.47 1.30 18.45
C MET A 606 36.90 0.16 19.39
N GLU A 607 37.81 0.43 20.34
CA GLU A 607 38.42 -0.59 21.24
C GLU A 607 37.40 -1.46 22.00
N SER A 608 36.19 -0.95 22.28
CA SER A 608 35.10 -1.71 22.91
C SER A 608 34.46 -2.78 22.01
N SER A 609 34.71 -2.73 20.70
CA SER A 609 34.17 -3.66 19.70
C SER A 609 35.10 -4.85 19.38
N LYS A 610 36.41 -4.74 19.66
CA LYS A 610 37.39 -5.83 19.44
C LYS A 610 37.13 -7.07 20.32
N ALA A 611 36.71 -6.85 21.57
CA ALA A 611 36.36 -7.94 22.48
C ALA A 611 35.05 -8.65 22.06
N LYS A 612 34.09 -7.89 21.53
CA LYS A 612 32.81 -8.42 21.04
C LYS A 612 32.98 -9.22 19.74
N SER A 613 33.80 -8.74 18.80
CA SER A 613 34.09 -9.45 17.55
C SER A 613 34.89 -10.74 17.79
N SER A 614 35.88 -10.73 18.69
CA SER A 614 36.61 -11.94 19.10
C SER A 614 35.73 -12.97 19.83
N SER A 615 34.87 -12.51 20.76
CA SER A 615 33.89 -13.36 21.46
C SER A 615 32.89 -13.99 20.49
N PHE A 616 32.33 -13.19 19.57
CA PHE A 616 31.35 -13.64 18.60
C PHE A 616 31.94 -14.63 17.59
N VAL A 617 33.14 -14.36 17.06
CA VAL A 617 33.86 -15.32 16.21
C VAL A 617 34.09 -16.61 16.97
N THR A 618 34.57 -16.56 18.21
CA THR A 618 34.79 -17.77 19.03
C THR A 618 33.50 -18.56 19.26
N GLU A 619 32.37 -17.89 19.45
CA GLU A 619 31.06 -18.51 19.65
C GLU A 619 30.53 -19.17 18.37
N VAL A 620 30.68 -18.50 17.22
CA VAL A 620 30.39 -19.08 15.88
C VAL A 620 31.29 -20.31 15.62
N MET A 621 32.57 -20.22 15.97
CA MET A 621 33.54 -21.32 15.81
C MET A 621 33.17 -22.53 16.67
N LYS A 622 32.72 -22.29 17.91
CA LYS A 622 32.24 -23.35 18.81
C LYS A 622 30.99 -24.02 18.22
N HIS A 623 30.04 -23.24 17.71
CA HIS A 623 28.79 -23.77 17.17
C HIS A 623 28.95 -24.52 15.84
N LEU A 624 29.85 -24.06 14.96
CA LEU A 624 30.18 -24.75 13.70
C LEU A 624 30.89 -26.08 13.97
N LYS A 625 31.78 -26.12 14.98
CA LYS A 625 32.47 -27.35 15.41
C LYS A 625 31.51 -28.43 15.90
N ASP A 626 30.42 -28.03 16.56
CA ASP A 626 29.50 -28.97 17.20
C ASP A 626 28.42 -29.52 16.23
N ASN A 627 28.22 -28.94 15.03
CA ASN A 627 27.03 -29.25 14.22
C ASN A 627 27.20 -29.34 12.68
N THR A 628 28.40 -29.32 12.08
CA THR A 628 28.54 -29.27 10.60
C THR A 628 29.55 -30.24 9.97
N HIS A 629 29.37 -30.55 8.67
CA HIS A 629 30.34 -31.30 7.87
C HIS A 629 31.66 -30.52 7.76
N GLU A 630 32.76 -31.14 8.20
CA GLU A 630 34.12 -30.60 8.26
C GLU A 630 34.57 -29.88 6.97
N GLN A 631 34.18 -30.39 5.80
CA GLN A 631 34.50 -29.81 4.49
C GLN A 631 33.91 -28.40 4.26
N PHE A 632 32.69 -28.14 4.77
CA PHE A 632 32.05 -26.82 4.64
C PHE A 632 32.76 -25.78 5.49
N VAL A 633 33.04 -26.13 6.75
CA VAL A 633 33.75 -25.25 7.69
C VAL A 633 35.12 -24.91 7.16
N THR A 634 35.88 -25.91 6.71
CA THR A 634 37.20 -25.70 6.12
C THR A 634 37.17 -24.73 4.94
N ARG A 635 36.21 -24.89 4.02
CA ARG A 635 36.09 -24.00 2.85
C ARG A 635 35.66 -22.58 3.21
N PHE A 636 34.71 -22.43 4.13
CA PHE A 636 34.30 -21.13 4.65
C PHE A 636 35.46 -20.40 5.35
N MET A 637 36.19 -21.11 6.20
CA MET A 637 37.33 -20.56 6.93
C MET A 637 38.46 -20.16 5.98
N LEU A 638 38.71 -20.94 4.93
CA LEU A 638 39.69 -20.60 3.88
C LEU A 638 39.31 -19.33 3.12
N GLU A 639 38.05 -19.18 2.71
CA GLU A 639 37.60 -17.96 2.01
C GLU A 639 37.58 -16.72 2.91
N LEU A 640 37.13 -16.87 4.16
CA LEU A 640 37.15 -15.79 5.15
C LEU A 640 38.58 -15.35 5.46
N PHE A 641 39.49 -16.32 5.68
CA PHE A 641 40.91 -16.05 5.89
C PHE A 641 41.51 -15.30 4.71
N THR A 642 41.21 -15.73 3.48
CA THR A 642 41.71 -15.11 2.26
C THR A 642 41.21 -13.66 2.11
N LYS A 643 39.94 -13.38 2.40
CA LYS A 643 39.40 -12.01 2.36
C LYS A 643 40.01 -11.12 3.46
N VAL A 644 40.04 -11.60 4.70
CA VAL A 644 40.63 -10.86 5.84
C VAL A 644 42.11 -10.56 5.57
N LEU A 645 42.86 -11.51 4.99
CA LEU A 645 44.25 -11.30 4.60
C LEU A 645 44.42 -10.30 3.45
N LYS A 646 43.53 -10.29 2.45
CA LYS A 646 43.55 -9.30 1.36
C LYS A 646 43.33 -7.87 1.88
N GLN A 647 42.39 -7.69 2.80
CA GLN A 647 42.17 -6.40 3.46
C GLN A 647 43.32 -5.99 4.40
N ARG A 648 44.09 -6.96 4.90
CA ARG A 648 45.26 -6.71 5.77
C ARG A 648 46.40 -5.98 5.06
N LYS A 649 46.43 -5.97 3.72
CA LYS A 649 47.33 -5.07 2.96
C LYS A 649 46.98 -3.59 3.17
N GLU A 650 45.80 -3.29 3.72
CA GLU A 650 45.30 -1.92 3.90
C GLU A 650 45.03 -1.53 5.37
N ASN A 651 44.85 -2.47 6.33
CA ASN A 651 44.77 -2.14 7.77
C ASN A 651 45.11 -3.31 8.75
N GLN A 652 45.65 -2.98 9.93
CA GLN A 652 46.18 -3.92 10.94
C GLN A 652 45.08 -4.59 11.82
N ASN A 653 44.46 -5.66 11.34
CA ASN A 653 43.67 -6.59 12.19
C ASN A 653 44.43 -7.91 12.41
N ILE A 654 45.21 -8.01 13.50
CA ILE A 654 46.16 -9.12 13.75
C ILE A 654 45.49 -10.31 14.46
N ASP A 655 44.59 -10.05 15.40
CA ASP A 655 44.08 -11.09 16.31
C ASP A 655 43.11 -12.06 15.65
N VAL A 656 42.26 -11.58 14.74
CA VAL A 656 41.25 -12.41 14.05
C VAL A 656 41.89 -13.35 13.03
N ALA A 657 42.91 -12.88 12.30
CA ALA A 657 43.69 -13.72 11.41
C ALA A 657 44.45 -14.82 12.17
N GLN A 658 44.93 -14.53 13.39
CA GLN A 658 45.58 -15.52 14.25
C GLN A 658 44.58 -16.56 14.81
N ILE A 659 43.36 -16.16 15.14
CA ILE A 659 42.31 -17.09 15.57
C ILE A 659 41.91 -18.03 14.42
N ILE A 660 41.72 -17.47 13.21
CA ILE A 660 41.38 -18.24 12.01
C ILE A 660 42.53 -19.17 11.61
N SER A 661 43.78 -18.70 11.65
CA SER A 661 44.94 -19.52 11.30
C SER A 661 45.15 -20.68 12.28
N ARG A 662 44.99 -20.45 13.58
CA ARG A 662 45.06 -21.51 14.60
C ARG A 662 44.00 -22.59 14.36
N TYR A 663 42.80 -22.21 13.97
CA TYR A 663 41.76 -23.18 13.63
C TYR A 663 42.11 -24.01 12.40
N LEU A 664 42.54 -23.34 11.31
CA LEU A 664 42.92 -23.99 10.06
C LEU A 664 44.10 -24.95 10.25
N VAL A 665 45.11 -24.59 11.05
CA VAL A 665 46.26 -25.46 11.38
C VAL A 665 45.83 -26.75 12.07
N CYS A 666 44.78 -26.69 12.89
CA CYS A 666 44.34 -27.85 13.65
C CYS A 666 43.37 -28.77 12.88
N HIS A 667 42.76 -28.31 11.77
CA HIS A 667 41.58 -28.97 11.17
C HIS A 667 41.67 -29.13 9.64
N VAL A 668 42.76 -28.69 9.02
CA VAL A 668 43.01 -28.86 7.58
C VAL A 668 44.27 -29.69 7.42
N ASP A 669 44.28 -30.63 6.48
CA ASP A 669 45.49 -31.40 6.20
C ASP A 669 46.66 -30.47 5.85
N GLY A 670 47.87 -30.89 6.25
CA GLY A 670 49.06 -30.04 6.17
C GLY A 670 49.38 -29.58 4.74
N ASP A 671 48.98 -30.35 3.73
CA ASP A 671 49.20 -30.02 2.32
C ASP A 671 48.27 -28.92 1.82
N THR A 672 47.00 -28.95 2.19
CA THR A 672 46.01 -27.93 1.81
C THR A 672 46.26 -26.62 2.53
N PHE A 673 46.59 -26.68 3.84
CA PHE A 673 47.01 -25.50 4.59
C PHE A 673 48.29 -24.90 4.01
N SER A 674 49.29 -25.73 3.69
CA SER A 674 50.54 -25.28 3.08
C SER A 674 50.30 -24.62 1.73
N LYS A 675 49.49 -25.19 0.83
CA LYS A 675 49.20 -24.56 -0.48
C LYS A 675 48.60 -23.17 -0.34
N VAL A 676 47.69 -22.97 0.61
CA VAL A 676 47.05 -21.67 0.85
C VAL A 676 48.03 -20.70 1.50
N TYR A 677 48.77 -21.16 2.50
CA TYR A 677 49.78 -20.37 3.20
C TYR A 677 50.94 -19.94 2.29
N TYR A 678 51.40 -20.82 1.39
CA TYR A 678 52.50 -20.51 0.46
C TYR A 678 52.04 -19.69 -0.74
N SER A 679 50.80 -19.84 -1.24
CA SER A 679 50.23 -18.95 -2.27
C SER A 679 50.07 -17.49 -1.84
N PHE A 680 50.31 -17.20 -0.55
CA PHE A 680 50.28 -15.87 0.03
C PHE A 680 51.69 -15.23 0.13
N PHE A 681 52.74 -16.03 0.15
CA PHE A 681 54.13 -15.54 0.17
C PHE A 681 54.74 -15.38 -1.23
N ASP A 682 54.07 -15.91 -2.25
CA ASP A 682 54.19 -15.50 -3.66
C ASP A 682 53.19 -14.37 -3.97
#